data_AF-A0A0B4XSD0-F1
#
_entry.id   AF-A0A0B4XSD0-F1
#
_cell.length_a   1.000
_cell.length_b   1.000
_cell.length_c   1.000
_cell.angle_alpha   90.00
_cell.angle_beta   90.00
_cell.angle_gamma   90.00
#
_symmetry.space_group_name_H-M   'P 1'
#
loop_
_entity.id
_entity.type
_entity.pdbx_description
1 polymer ?
#
loop_
_entity_poly.entity_id
_entity_poly.type
_entity_poly.pdbx_seq_one_letter_code
_entity_poly.pdbx_strand_id
1 'polypeptide(L)'
;MKAQSLLVSSLVALSVALSGCGGGGGGSRSGGTPPSSDIEGAAVKGILKQADVALYQIVDGMVADEALQTTTTDNAGRYSLDIDYTGPALITITGNADATMVCDVPAGCDDGEGGTAAFGAEVPFGMDMTLEAMAVLDGGAVSINVTPLTHLAAAKARSALLNDVAIHLANSHVANLFGVTGELTALPVVDITDAAALEAANANAQKGALLAAALYGAALEEGQTLDELATAFINTSGGQFYGEESINTGVDLAEIYATAQAALTESGANLAGVSTTLSTALAAAQQLGEELTQAAPSDTAALANLAKAKAFVGQVRTLGTSFITEASAEAFADELGAAGTLLSADAEILAQALGYAVNAIAEVHAQRADNGALTSPQTIAFEMAEVEVTFVNDTYTVTDVSGVAEGLEADLSATFVLDYDCTGNACVDPEMLSGVVYSETETTNADLQISGVVSLPALKLEIVEGVASGSTVSSLTDQETDTGNYEFEGTSEEDFTGDAEFDLTVRLVQLDEQTGEEPADGVVLQGQLGLEVSGLHTTSYEEYENACDETSCTWQAVEDETFTFGIAALTFSGMVETANNALSLNFAFEADANGYVLEETSSVSETWCSEAHMCGGSDSGWEQISEETAGQFIEGNFSLIVTVALAGIAEESRIELTGARSALTAGNVAVNISYPGKSLVISAPLTLNPSAEEGEEEVTTSGVTITNQDGVVAVLQVDASGDLFGNIKVGSAVYATITEPNLIKVTYVDGTFESIQ
;
A
#
# COMPACT_ATOMS: atom_id res chain seq x y z
N MET A 1 3.10 10.79 26.63
CA MET A 1 1.97 11.63 27.11
C MET A 1 1.86 12.92 26.29
N LYS A 2 0.81 12.96 25.44
CA LYS A 2 0.30 14.03 24.53
C LYS A 2 0.34 13.61 23.05
N ALA A 3 -0.44 12.58 22.71
CA ALA A 3 -0.77 12.22 21.32
C ALA A 3 -2.24 11.76 21.19
N GLN A 4 -3.15 12.28 22.05
CA GLN A 4 -4.50 11.72 22.21
C GLN A 4 -5.65 12.68 21.87
N SER A 5 -5.44 13.73 21.07
CA SER A 5 -6.57 14.64 20.76
C SER A 5 -6.55 15.34 19.40
N LEU A 6 -6.05 14.71 18.33
CA LEU A 6 -6.00 15.39 17.01
C LEU A 6 -6.63 14.65 15.82
N LEU A 7 -7.35 13.54 16.01
CA LEU A 7 -8.00 12.82 14.90
C LEU A 7 -9.50 13.11 14.67
N VAL A 8 -10.15 14.00 15.45
CA VAL A 8 -11.60 14.26 15.29
C VAL A 8 -11.96 15.76 15.15
N SER A 9 -11.08 16.62 14.63
CA SER A 9 -11.44 18.04 14.44
C SER A 9 -10.89 18.75 13.20
N SER A 10 -10.31 18.05 12.23
CA SER A 10 -9.71 18.69 11.03
C SER A 10 -10.55 18.57 9.75
N LEU A 11 -11.88 18.66 9.85
CA LEU A 11 -12.76 18.84 8.68
C LEU A 11 -13.31 20.27 8.55
N VAL A 12 -12.86 21.21 9.38
CA VAL A 12 -13.23 22.63 9.28
C VAL A 12 -12.03 23.51 9.56
N ALA A 13 -11.77 24.44 8.62
CA ALA A 13 -10.85 25.58 8.67
C ALA A 13 -9.50 25.40 7.95
N LEU A 14 -9.55 25.51 6.61
CA LEU A 14 -8.39 25.85 5.78
C LEU A 14 -8.22 27.37 5.77
N SER A 15 -7.10 27.92 6.27
CA SER A 15 -6.76 29.33 6.03
C SER A 15 -5.26 29.66 6.04
N VAL A 16 -4.71 29.83 4.82
CA VAL A 16 -3.77 30.87 4.31
C VAL A 16 -2.35 30.93 4.94
N ALA A 17 -1.24 30.77 4.21
CA ALA A 17 -0.66 31.70 3.22
C ALA A 17 0.55 31.03 2.48
N LEU A 18 1.02 31.35 1.26
CA LEU A 18 1.62 32.61 0.78
C LEU A 18 1.90 32.54 -0.76
N SER A 19 2.10 33.71 -1.35
CA SER A 19 2.18 34.16 -2.76
C SER A 19 3.22 33.60 -3.76
N GLY A 20 2.86 33.59 -5.06
CA GLY A 20 3.83 33.61 -6.20
C GLY A 20 3.23 33.71 -7.63
N CYS A 21 3.39 34.88 -8.27
CA CYS A 21 3.03 35.31 -9.65
C CYS A 21 3.72 34.47 -10.77
N GLY A 22 3.28 34.22 -12.02
CA GLY A 22 2.29 34.81 -12.93
C GLY A 22 2.94 35.08 -14.32
N GLY A 23 2.37 34.58 -15.44
CA GLY A 23 2.83 34.91 -16.80
C GLY A 23 2.10 34.18 -17.94
N GLY A 24 1.35 34.92 -18.78
CA GLY A 24 0.55 34.38 -19.90
C GLY A 24 1.14 34.60 -21.30
N GLY A 25 0.50 34.01 -22.32
CA GLY A 25 0.82 34.18 -23.74
C GLY A 25 -0.32 33.74 -24.66
N GLY A 26 -0.67 34.57 -25.65
CA GLY A 26 -1.91 34.50 -26.43
C GLY A 26 -1.87 33.60 -27.66
N GLY A 27 -3.07 33.20 -28.10
CA GLY A 27 -3.27 32.25 -29.20
C GLY A 27 -3.16 32.84 -30.60
N SER A 28 -3.09 31.94 -31.58
CA SER A 28 -3.29 32.22 -33.00
C SER A 28 -4.03 31.06 -33.66
N ARG A 29 -5.11 31.41 -34.36
CA ARG A 29 -6.00 30.51 -35.09
C ARG A 29 -5.38 30.16 -36.46
N SER A 30 -5.36 28.89 -36.83
CA SER A 30 -5.13 28.44 -38.21
C SER A 30 -6.30 27.54 -38.66
N GLY A 31 -6.71 27.75 -39.91
CA GLY A 31 -7.94 27.20 -40.51
C GLY A 31 -7.88 25.71 -40.80
N GLY A 32 -9.03 25.06 -40.65
CA GLY A 32 -9.21 23.61 -40.76
C GLY A 32 -9.18 23.06 -42.18
N THR A 33 -8.37 22.03 -42.35
CA THR A 33 -8.54 20.92 -43.29
C THR A 33 -9.73 20.05 -42.81
N PRO A 34 -10.45 19.32 -43.68
CA PRO A 34 -11.49 18.38 -43.23
C PRO A 34 -10.90 17.36 -42.23
N PRO A 35 -11.63 16.93 -41.19
CA PRO A 35 -11.10 15.99 -40.20
C PRO A 35 -10.87 14.61 -40.84
N SER A 36 -9.62 14.16 -40.87
CA SER A 36 -9.26 12.74 -40.91
C SER A 36 -9.04 12.28 -39.47
N SER A 37 -9.41 11.05 -39.14
CA SER A 37 -9.10 10.46 -37.83
C SER A 37 -7.73 9.79 -37.90
N ASP A 38 -6.74 10.43 -37.29
CA ASP A 38 -5.46 9.82 -36.95
C ASP A 38 -5.67 8.97 -35.68
N ILE A 39 -5.74 7.66 -35.84
CA ILE A 39 -5.78 6.74 -34.70
C ILE A 39 -4.35 6.37 -34.38
N GLU A 40 -3.95 6.61 -33.13
CA GLU A 40 -2.70 6.12 -32.57
C GLU A 40 -3.03 5.15 -31.42
N GLY A 41 -2.18 4.16 -31.21
CA GLY A 41 -2.39 3.22 -30.12
C GLY A 41 -1.20 2.31 -29.90
N ALA A 42 -1.26 1.55 -28.82
CA ALA A 42 -0.35 0.45 -28.58
C ALA A 42 -1.13 -0.84 -28.28
N ALA A 43 -0.55 -1.98 -28.64
CA ALA A 43 -1.09 -3.29 -28.32
C ALA A 43 -0.21 -3.96 -27.26
N VAL A 44 -0.77 -4.22 -26.07
CA VAL A 44 -0.02 -4.67 -24.90
C VAL A 44 -0.74 -5.77 -24.14
N LYS A 45 -0.05 -6.91 -24.08
CA LYS A 45 -0.25 -8.15 -23.32
C LYS A 45 1.14 -8.77 -23.25
N GLY A 46 2.06 -8.00 -22.70
CA GLY A 46 3.42 -7.86 -23.21
C GLY A 46 3.49 -6.92 -24.40
N ILE A 47 4.60 -6.18 -24.59
CA ILE A 47 4.75 -5.33 -25.77
C ILE A 47 4.67 -6.19 -27.05
N LEU A 48 3.58 -6.08 -27.81
CA LEU A 48 3.33 -6.89 -29.00
C LEU A 48 4.02 -6.29 -30.22
N LYS A 49 5.03 -6.95 -30.76
CA LYS A 49 5.84 -6.47 -31.89
C LYS A 49 5.42 -7.16 -33.18
N GLN A 50 5.33 -6.40 -34.27
CA GLN A 50 5.01 -6.92 -35.61
C GLN A 50 3.67 -7.67 -35.70
N ALA A 51 2.77 -7.48 -34.74
CA ALA A 51 1.43 -8.07 -34.74
C ALA A 51 0.54 -7.35 -35.76
N ASP A 52 -0.35 -8.08 -36.41
CA ASP A 52 -1.27 -7.51 -37.39
C ASP A 52 -2.37 -6.73 -36.66
N VAL A 53 -2.63 -5.51 -37.13
CA VAL A 53 -3.67 -4.62 -36.63
C VAL A 53 -4.70 -4.43 -37.72
N ALA A 54 -5.98 -4.63 -37.41
CA ALA A 54 -7.08 -4.39 -38.32
C ALA A 54 -8.20 -3.59 -37.65
N LEU A 55 -8.73 -2.61 -38.38
CA LEU A 55 -9.86 -1.81 -37.93
C LEU A 55 -11.11 -2.13 -38.74
N TYR A 56 -12.22 -2.40 -38.05
CA TYR A 56 -13.51 -2.72 -38.63
C TYR A 56 -14.55 -1.70 -38.19
N GLN A 57 -15.39 -1.26 -39.13
CA GLN A 57 -16.58 -0.48 -38.78
C GLN A 57 -17.65 -1.37 -38.17
N ILE A 58 -18.46 -0.79 -37.29
CA ILE A 58 -19.67 -1.41 -36.75
C ILE A 58 -20.89 -0.73 -37.38
N VAL A 59 -21.69 -1.49 -38.12
CA VAL A 59 -22.86 -0.99 -38.85
C VAL A 59 -24.07 -1.85 -38.50
N ASP A 60 -25.19 -1.21 -38.14
CA ASP A 60 -26.44 -1.87 -37.75
C ASP A 60 -26.26 -2.94 -36.65
N GLY A 61 -25.32 -2.69 -35.73
CA GLY A 61 -25.02 -3.59 -34.61
C GLY A 61 -24.15 -4.80 -34.96
N MET A 62 -23.59 -4.84 -36.17
CA MET A 62 -22.70 -5.92 -36.63
C MET A 62 -21.34 -5.36 -37.02
N VAL A 63 -20.28 -6.11 -36.68
CA VAL A 63 -18.92 -5.83 -37.18
C VAL A 63 -18.89 -6.16 -38.68
N ALA A 64 -18.30 -5.28 -39.48
CA ALA A 64 -18.14 -5.52 -40.91
C ALA A 64 -17.18 -6.69 -41.21
N ASP A 65 -17.41 -7.41 -42.31
CA ASP A 65 -16.56 -8.53 -42.73
C ASP A 65 -15.19 -8.08 -43.27
N GLU A 66 -15.10 -6.85 -43.81
CA GLU A 66 -13.87 -6.28 -44.37
C GLU A 66 -13.31 -5.19 -43.46
N ALA A 67 -12.00 -5.24 -43.21
CA ALA A 67 -11.29 -4.20 -42.48
C ALA A 67 -11.25 -2.90 -43.31
N LEU A 68 -11.50 -1.76 -42.68
CA LEU A 68 -11.33 -0.45 -43.28
C LEU A 68 -9.86 -0.16 -43.56
N GLN A 69 -8.99 -0.52 -42.62
CA GLN A 69 -7.54 -0.37 -42.75
C GLN A 69 -6.85 -1.44 -41.91
N THR A 70 -5.65 -1.80 -42.35
CA THR A 70 -4.73 -2.68 -41.63
C THR A 70 -3.35 -2.06 -41.52
N THR A 71 -2.61 -2.40 -40.47
CA THR A 71 -1.20 -2.06 -40.27
C THR A 71 -0.54 -3.14 -39.41
N THR A 72 0.70 -2.93 -38.98
CA THR A 72 1.37 -3.79 -38.00
C THR A 72 1.88 -2.94 -36.84
N THR A 73 2.02 -3.54 -35.67
CA THR A 73 2.70 -2.88 -34.54
C THR A 73 4.21 -2.75 -34.79
N ASP A 74 4.81 -1.70 -34.24
CA ASP A 74 6.26 -1.51 -34.23
C ASP A 74 6.93 -2.23 -33.04
N ASN A 75 8.24 -2.01 -32.87
CA ASN A 75 9.02 -2.65 -31.80
C ASN A 75 8.66 -2.16 -30.38
N ALA A 76 7.96 -1.02 -30.27
CA ALA A 76 7.41 -0.50 -29.02
C ALA A 76 5.92 -0.85 -28.88
N GLY A 77 5.41 -1.76 -29.72
CA GLY A 77 4.02 -2.18 -29.74
C GLY A 77 3.04 -1.13 -30.27
N ARG A 78 3.53 -0.02 -30.85
CA ARG A 78 2.71 1.09 -31.31
C ARG A 78 2.24 0.89 -32.74
N TYR A 79 1.08 1.44 -33.06
CA TYR A 79 0.52 1.44 -34.39
C TYR A 79 -0.17 2.78 -34.70
N SER A 80 -0.37 3.05 -35.98
CA SER A 80 -1.11 4.21 -36.46
C SER A 80 -1.95 3.85 -37.69
N LEU A 81 -3.18 4.36 -37.72
CA LEU A 81 -4.15 4.22 -38.80
C LEU A 81 -4.67 5.62 -39.16
N ASP A 82 -4.78 5.91 -40.45
CA ASP A 82 -5.27 7.20 -40.97
C ASP A 82 -6.55 6.91 -41.74
N ILE A 83 -7.69 7.13 -41.07
CA ILE A 83 -9.00 6.76 -41.59
C ILE A 83 -9.93 7.97 -41.73
N ASP A 84 -10.77 7.94 -42.76
CA ASP A 84 -11.90 8.85 -42.94
C ASP A 84 -13.19 8.14 -42.51
N TYR A 85 -13.34 7.92 -41.20
CA TYR A 85 -14.51 7.27 -40.62
C TYR A 85 -14.85 7.86 -39.24
N THR A 86 -16.16 7.96 -38.98
CA THR A 86 -16.72 8.35 -37.68
C THR A 86 -17.82 7.37 -37.31
N GLY A 87 -17.91 7.03 -36.03
CA GLY A 87 -18.82 6.03 -35.51
C GLY A 87 -18.12 4.89 -34.77
N PRO A 88 -18.87 3.86 -34.38
CA PRO A 88 -18.35 2.76 -33.58
C PRO A 88 -17.42 1.86 -34.40
N ALA A 89 -16.28 1.52 -33.84
CA ALA A 89 -15.25 0.71 -34.48
C ALA A 89 -14.73 -0.38 -33.53
N LEU A 90 -14.28 -1.48 -34.14
CA LEU A 90 -13.50 -2.55 -33.51
C LEU A 90 -12.08 -2.50 -34.05
N ILE A 91 -11.10 -2.56 -33.16
CA ILE A 91 -9.72 -2.85 -33.51
C ILE A 91 -9.39 -4.26 -33.02
N THR A 92 -8.79 -5.06 -33.88
CA THR A 92 -8.29 -6.40 -33.56
C THR A 92 -6.79 -6.46 -33.75
N ILE A 93 -6.11 -7.15 -32.83
CA ILE A 93 -4.70 -7.48 -32.91
C ILE A 93 -4.60 -8.99 -33.03
N THR A 94 -3.88 -9.49 -34.04
CA THR A 94 -3.71 -10.93 -34.28
C THR A 94 -2.24 -11.28 -34.47
N GLY A 95 -1.83 -12.44 -33.96
CA GLY A 95 -0.50 -12.98 -34.17
C GLY A 95 -0.24 -13.42 -35.61
N ASN A 96 1.04 -13.40 -36.01
CA ASN A 96 1.52 -13.92 -37.29
C ASN A 96 2.89 -14.59 -37.09
N ALA A 97 3.51 -15.06 -38.17
CA ALA A 97 4.77 -15.81 -38.09
C ALA A 97 5.97 -14.98 -37.59
N ASP A 98 5.90 -13.65 -37.70
CA ASP A 98 6.96 -12.72 -37.30
C ASP A 98 6.60 -11.94 -36.02
N ALA A 99 5.37 -12.13 -35.50
CA ALA A 99 4.87 -11.43 -34.33
C ALA A 99 5.46 -12.02 -33.04
N THR A 100 5.93 -11.14 -32.16
CA THR A 100 6.47 -11.50 -30.85
C THR A 100 5.83 -10.66 -29.75
N MET A 101 5.94 -11.11 -28.51
CA MET A 101 5.55 -10.38 -27.32
C MET A 101 6.65 -10.45 -26.28
N VAL A 102 6.77 -9.40 -25.45
CA VAL A 102 7.62 -9.44 -24.25
C VAL A 102 6.80 -10.08 -23.13
N CYS A 103 7.28 -11.13 -22.49
CA CYS A 103 6.54 -11.79 -21.42
C CYS A 103 6.39 -10.88 -20.21
N ASP A 104 5.16 -10.50 -19.89
CA ASP A 104 4.80 -9.67 -18.73
C ASP A 104 4.05 -10.46 -17.65
N VAL A 105 4.09 -11.80 -17.71
CA VAL A 105 3.46 -12.69 -16.74
C VAL A 105 4.51 -13.18 -15.74
N PRO A 106 4.29 -13.02 -14.42
CA PRO A 106 5.29 -13.36 -13.40
C PRO A 106 5.65 -14.85 -13.39
N ALA A 107 4.64 -15.71 -13.54
CA ALA A 107 4.82 -17.16 -13.67
C ALA A 107 5.51 -17.59 -14.99
N GLY A 108 5.74 -16.65 -15.91
CA GLY A 108 6.30 -16.88 -17.23
C GLY A 108 5.24 -17.12 -18.31
N CYS A 109 5.68 -17.12 -19.56
CA CYS A 109 4.84 -17.26 -20.75
C CYS A 109 5.21 -18.52 -21.53
N ASP A 110 4.30 -19.03 -22.37
CA ASP A 110 4.64 -20.11 -23.31
C ASP A 110 5.75 -19.64 -24.27
N ASP A 111 6.84 -20.42 -24.36
CA ASP A 111 7.96 -20.13 -25.26
C ASP A 111 7.69 -20.55 -26.72
N GLY A 112 6.54 -21.19 -27.00
CA GLY A 112 6.14 -21.68 -28.31
C GLY A 112 6.77 -23.04 -28.67
N GLU A 113 7.62 -23.59 -27.81
CA GLU A 113 8.24 -24.90 -27.92
C GLU A 113 7.73 -25.89 -26.84
N GLY A 114 6.75 -25.46 -26.03
CA GLY A 114 6.15 -26.23 -24.95
C GLY A 114 6.91 -26.12 -23.61
N GLY A 115 7.75 -25.10 -23.48
CA GLY A 115 8.38 -24.67 -22.24
C GLY A 115 7.82 -23.32 -21.76
N THR A 116 8.46 -22.77 -20.73
CA THR A 116 8.09 -21.50 -20.11
C THR A 116 9.24 -20.52 -20.24
N ALA A 117 9.00 -19.38 -20.87
CA ALA A 117 9.91 -18.25 -20.92
C ALA A 117 9.74 -17.37 -19.67
N ALA A 118 10.84 -16.85 -19.16
CA ALA A 118 10.85 -15.97 -18.00
C ALA A 118 10.23 -14.59 -18.30
N PHE A 119 9.85 -13.87 -17.26
CA PHE A 119 9.45 -12.48 -17.34
C PHE A 119 10.51 -11.62 -18.05
N GLY A 120 10.05 -10.67 -18.88
CA GLY A 120 10.91 -9.85 -19.75
C GLY A 120 11.46 -10.55 -21.00
N ALA A 121 11.30 -11.87 -21.14
CA ALA A 121 11.75 -12.59 -22.33
C ALA A 121 10.86 -12.32 -23.55
N GLU A 122 11.44 -12.31 -24.74
CA GLU A 122 10.66 -12.23 -25.99
C GLU A 122 10.19 -13.62 -26.42
N VAL A 123 8.89 -13.80 -26.62
CA VAL A 123 8.25 -15.06 -27.04
C VAL A 123 7.38 -14.86 -28.29
N PRO A 124 7.10 -15.92 -29.07
CA PRO A 124 6.18 -15.82 -30.22
C PRO A 124 4.77 -15.41 -29.78
N PHE A 125 4.18 -14.43 -30.47
CA PHE A 125 2.75 -14.12 -30.31
C PHE A 125 1.96 -15.02 -31.27
N GLY A 126 1.42 -16.12 -30.73
CA GLY A 126 0.82 -17.21 -31.51
C GLY A 126 -0.28 -16.76 -32.47
N MET A 127 -0.40 -17.43 -33.62
CA MET A 127 -1.37 -17.06 -34.68
C MET A 127 -2.84 -17.18 -34.25
N ASP A 128 -3.12 -17.95 -33.20
CA ASP A 128 -4.47 -18.14 -32.66
C ASP A 128 -4.81 -17.12 -31.55
N MET A 129 -3.86 -16.27 -31.15
CA MET A 129 -4.10 -15.25 -30.13
C MET A 129 -4.69 -13.98 -30.75
N THR A 130 -5.74 -13.46 -30.11
CA THR A 130 -6.41 -12.21 -30.51
C THR A 130 -6.57 -11.28 -29.32
N LEU A 131 -6.38 -9.98 -29.54
CA LEU A 131 -6.84 -8.94 -28.62
C LEU A 131 -7.76 -7.97 -29.33
N GLU A 132 -8.68 -7.37 -28.58
CA GLU A 132 -9.70 -6.50 -29.14
C GLU A 132 -9.86 -5.22 -28.31
N ALA A 133 -10.23 -4.15 -28.98
CA ALA A 133 -10.72 -2.93 -28.35
C ALA A 133 -11.87 -2.36 -29.19
N MET A 134 -12.88 -1.82 -28.52
CA MET A 134 -13.96 -1.10 -29.18
C MET A 134 -13.99 0.35 -28.70
N ALA A 135 -14.13 1.27 -29.65
CA ALA A 135 -14.18 2.71 -29.41
C ALA A 135 -15.15 3.41 -30.36
N VAL A 136 -15.52 4.64 -30.05
CA VAL A 136 -16.33 5.51 -30.92
C VAL A 136 -15.44 6.61 -31.47
N LEU A 137 -15.39 6.72 -32.79
CA LEU A 137 -14.55 7.68 -33.50
C LEU A 137 -15.35 8.94 -33.85
N ASP A 138 -14.84 10.11 -33.48
CA ASP A 138 -15.52 11.40 -33.65
C ASP A 138 -14.92 12.27 -34.77
N GLY A 139 -13.97 11.73 -35.54
CA GLY A 139 -13.26 12.44 -36.61
C GLY A 139 -12.00 13.17 -36.12
N GLY A 140 -11.72 13.17 -34.81
CA GLY A 140 -10.47 13.67 -34.25
C GLY A 140 -9.35 12.63 -34.26
N ALA A 141 -8.16 13.08 -33.83
CA ALA A 141 -7.10 12.17 -33.44
C ALA A 141 -7.49 11.49 -32.12
N VAL A 142 -7.43 10.16 -32.08
CA VAL A 142 -7.89 9.35 -30.93
C VAL A 142 -6.82 8.33 -30.56
N SER A 143 -6.60 8.16 -29.26
CA SER A 143 -5.77 7.07 -28.74
C SER A 143 -6.63 5.83 -28.49
N ILE A 144 -6.27 4.70 -29.09
CA ILE A 144 -6.93 3.41 -28.85
C ILE A 144 -5.88 2.35 -28.52
N ASN A 145 -5.62 2.16 -27.24
CA ASN A 145 -4.78 1.09 -26.76
C ASN A 145 -5.58 -0.22 -26.73
N VAL A 146 -4.93 -1.31 -27.10
CA VAL A 146 -5.51 -2.66 -27.10
C VAL A 146 -4.81 -3.47 -26.03
N THR A 147 -5.53 -3.82 -24.97
CA THR A 147 -5.02 -4.54 -23.80
C THR A 147 -6.00 -5.65 -23.38
N PRO A 148 -5.60 -6.57 -22.49
CA PRO A 148 -6.52 -7.53 -21.87
C PRO A 148 -7.76 -6.88 -21.25
N LEU A 149 -7.63 -5.67 -20.67
CA LEU A 149 -8.78 -4.94 -20.13
C LEU A 149 -9.73 -4.46 -21.24
N THR A 150 -9.22 -3.91 -22.34
CA THR A 150 -10.09 -3.50 -23.46
C THR A 150 -10.71 -4.70 -24.18
N HIS A 151 -10.05 -5.85 -24.12
CA HIS A 151 -10.58 -7.10 -24.67
C HIS A 151 -11.80 -7.59 -23.86
N LEU A 152 -11.74 -7.56 -22.52
CA LEU A 152 -12.94 -7.79 -21.70
C LEU A 152 -14.04 -6.76 -21.98
N ALA A 153 -13.68 -5.49 -22.18
CA ALA A 153 -14.65 -4.45 -22.51
C ALA A 153 -15.31 -4.70 -23.88
N ALA A 154 -14.56 -5.17 -24.88
CA ALA A 154 -15.10 -5.57 -26.18
C ALA A 154 -16.07 -6.76 -26.07
N ALA A 155 -15.71 -7.79 -25.29
CA ALA A 155 -16.60 -8.91 -25.00
C ALA A 155 -17.89 -8.46 -24.30
N LYS A 156 -17.78 -7.55 -23.32
CA LYS A 156 -18.93 -6.95 -22.63
C LYS A 156 -19.81 -6.14 -23.58
N ALA A 157 -19.23 -5.35 -24.49
CA ALA A 157 -19.99 -4.61 -25.50
C ALA A 157 -20.79 -5.54 -26.42
N ARG A 158 -20.19 -6.66 -26.84
CA ARG A 158 -20.83 -7.68 -27.69
C ARG A 158 -21.99 -8.42 -27.03
N SER A 159 -22.08 -8.41 -25.70
CA SER A 159 -23.24 -8.95 -24.98
C SER A 159 -24.52 -8.11 -25.19
N ALA A 160 -24.38 -6.90 -25.75
CA ALA A 160 -25.47 -6.00 -26.11
C ALA A 160 -25.52 -5.75 -27.63
N LEU A 161 -26.55 -5.04 -28.10
CA LEU A 161 -26.60 -4.56 -29.48
C LEU A 161 -25.54 -3.47 -29.67
N LEU A 162 -24.51 -3.74 -30.49
CA LEU A 162 -23.37 -2.84 -30.65
C LEU A 162 -23.79 -1.46 -31.19
N ASN A 163 -23.43 -0.42 -30.46
CA ASN A 163 -23.59 0.98 -30.79
C ASN A 163 -22.71 1.83 -29.85
N ASP A 164 -22.66 3.14 -30.07
CA ASP A 164 -21.85 4.08 -29.29
C ASP A 164 -22.09 3.95 -27.77
N VAL A 165 -23.37 3.84 -27.36
CA VAL A 165 -23.76 3.73 -25.95
C VAL A 165 -23.26 2.40 -25.37
N ALA A 166 -23.46 1.28 -26.07
CA ALA A 166 -23.00 -0.03 -25.60
C ALA A 166 -21.48 -0.07 -25.41
N ILE A 167 -20.72 0.56 -26.31
CA ILE A 167 -19.26 0.63 -26.25
C ILE A 167 -18.80 1.48 -25.06
N HIS A 168 -19.36 2.67 -24.86
CA HIS A 168 -19.00 3.53 -23.72
C HIS A 168 -19.37 2.87 -22.39
N LEU A 169 -20.56 2.27 -22.28
CA LEU A 169 -20.98 1.58 -21.06
C LEU A 169 -20.05 0.40 -20.76
N ALA A 170 -19.71 -0.43 -21.75
CA ALA A 170 -18.82 -1.56 -21.54
C ALA A 170 -17.40 -1.15 -21.11
N ASN A 171 -16.81 -0.13 -21.75
CA ASN A 171 -15.51 0.42 -21.34
C ASN A 171 -15.56 0.94 -19.89
N SER A 172 -16.59 1.73 -19.55
CA SER A 172 -16.72 2.26 -18.19
C SER A 172 -17.01 1.17 -17.15
N HIS A 173 -17.71 0.09 -17.52
CA HIS A 173 -17.95 -1.05 -16.64
C HIS A 173 -16.63 -1.69 -16.21
N VAL A 174 -15.77 -2.03 -17.18
CA VAL A 174 -14.49 -2.68 -16.91
C VAL A 174 -13.54 -1.72 -16.18
N ALA A 175 -13.52 -0.45 -16.55
CA ALA A 175 -12.74 0.56 -15.82
C ALA A 175 -13.17 0.67 -14.34
N ASN A 176 -14.48 0.72 -14.07
CA ASN A 176 -15.01 0.75 -12.70
C ASN A 176 -14.72 -0.54 -11.93
N LEU A 177 -14.82 -1.71 -12.58
CA LEU A 177 -14.54 -3.01 -11.98
C LEU A 177 -13.12 -3.09 -11.43
N PHE A 178 -12.15 -2.54 -12.16
CA PHE A 178 -10.74 -2.53 -11.76
C PHE A 178 -10.32 -1.25 -11.03
N GLY A 179 -11.24 -0.32 -10.79
CA GLY A 179 -10.97 0.96 -10.15
C GLY A 179 -9.90 1.78 -10.88
N VAL A 180 -9.98 1.81 -12.22
CA VAL A 180 -9.17 2.66 -13.11
C VAL A 180 -10.04 3.82 -13.60
N THR A 181 -9.48 5.03 -13.62
CA THR A 181 -10.19 6.25 -14.03
C THR A 181 -9.93 6.62 -15.48
N GLY A 182 -10.92 7.23 -16.14
CA GLY A 182 -10.84 7.71 -17.52
C GLY A 182 -11.28 6.67 -18.56
N GLU A 183 -11.06 6.98 -19.83
CA GLU A 183 -11.40 6.08 -20.94
C GLU A 183 -10.34 4.96 -21.03
N LEU A 184 -10.77 3.71 -20.91
CA LEU A 184 -9.89 2.54 -20.88
C LEU A 184 -8.98 2.43 -22.12
N THR A 185 -9.51 2.78 -23.29
CA THR A 185 -8.75 2.80 -24.55
C THR A 185 -7.71 3.91 -24.62
N ALA A 186 -7.81 4.94 -23.78
CA ALA A 186 -6.85 6.05 -23.72
C ALA A 186 -5.90 5.95 -22.51
N LEU A 187 -6.04 4.89 -21.70
CA LEU A 187 -5.18 4.66 -20.55
C LEU A 187 -3.73 4.53 -21.02
N PRO A 188 -2.76 5.29 -20.46
CA PRO A 188 -1.37 5.19 -20.88
C PRO A 188 -0.86 3.77 -20.74
N VAL A 189 -0.22 3.28 -21.80
CA VAL A 189 0.42 1.97 -21.83
C VAL A 189 1.81 2.08 -21.23
N VAL A 190 2.12 1.15 -20.35
CA VAL A 190 3.39 1.06 -19.62
C VAL A 190 3.94 -0.35 -19.80
N ASP A 191 5.22 -0.46 -20.13
CA ASP A 191 5.93 -1.74 -20.16
C ASP A 191 6.33 -2.10 -18.74
N ILE A 192 5.67 -3.08 -18.13
CA ILE A 192 5.95 -3.49 -16.75
C ILE A 192 7.26 -4.28 -16.63
N THR A 193 7.91 -4.61 -17.74
CA THR A 193 9.24 -5.24 -17.74
C THR A 193 10.38 -4.21 -17.73
N ASP A 194 10.04 -2.92 -17.85
CA ASP A 194 10.95 -1.79 -17.68
C ASP A 194 10.59 -1.03 -16.39
N ALA A 195 11.32 -1.35 -15.31
CA ALA A 195 11.11 -0.75 -14.00
C ALA A 195 11.08 0.79 -14.04
N ALA A 196 11.99 1.41 -14.80
CA ALA A 196 12.08 2.87 -14.89
C ALA A 196 10.88 3.47 -15.63
N ALA A 197 10.37 2.79 -16.66
CA ALA A 197 9.15 3.21 -17.34
C ALA A 197 7.91 3.07 -16.43
N LEU A 198 7.87 2.01 -15.63
CA LEU A 198 6.82 1.74 -14.65
C LEU A 198 6.82 2.79 -13.51
N GLU A 199 7.98 3.11 -12.96
CA GLU A 199 8.17 4.15 -11.94
C GLU A 199 7.82 5.55 -12.45
N ALA A 200 8.14 5.86 -13.70
CA ALA A 200 7.86 7.17 -14.28
C ALA A 200 6.36 7.39 -14.62
N ALA A 201 5.56 6.33 -14.65
CA ALA A 201 4.13 6.43 -14.92
C ALA A 201 3.34 6.98 -13.72
N ASN A 202 2.13 7.47 -13.95
CA ASN A 202 1.25 7.85 -12.84
C ASN A 202 0.54 6.61 -12.26
N ALA A 203 0.10 6.68 -11.01
CA ALA A 203 -0.55 5.57 -10.30
C ALA A 203 -1.69 4.88 -11.07
N ASN A 204 -2.52 5.64 -11.79
CA ASN A 204 -3.62 5.08 -12.58
C ASN A 204 -3.13 4.24 -13.77
N ALA A 205 -2.03 4.68 -14.43
CA ALA A 205 -1.39 3.93 -15.50
C ALA A 205 -0.60 2.71 -14.98
N GLN A 206 0.10 2.86 -13.85
CA GLN A 206 0.80 1.75 -13.16
C GLN A 206 -0.18 0.63 -12.82
N LYS A 207 -1.26 0.97 -12.10
CA LYS A 207 -2.33 0.04 -11.75
C LYS A 207 -2.96 -0.61 -12.98
N GLY A 208 -3.27 0.17 -14.01
CA GLY A 208 -3.85 -0.33 -15.25
C GLY A 208 -2.96 -1.33 -15.99
N ALA A 209 -1.65 -1.09 -16.04
CA ALA A 209 -0.68 -1.97 -16.69
C ALA A 209 -0.51 -3.28 -15.91
N LEU A 210 -0.35 -3.19 -14.58
CA LEU A 210 -0.24 -4.37 -13.70
C LEU A 210 -1.51 -5.24 -13.78
N LEU A 211 -2.70 -4.64 -13.71
CA LEU A 211 -3.96 -5.38 -13.81
C LEU A 211 -4.20 -5.99 -15.19
N ALA A 212 -3.75 -5.33 -16.25
CA ALA A 212 -3.84 -5.88 -17.61
C ALA A 212 -2.97 -7.15 -17.76
N ALA A 213 -1.73 -7.12 -17.24
CA ALA A 213 -0.85 -8.28 -17.22
C ALA A 213 -1.41 -9.39 -16.32
N ALA A 214 -1.85 -9.03 -15.11
CA ALA A 214 -2.37 -9.97 -14.13
C ALA A 214 -3.63 -10.70 -14.58
N LEU A 215 -4.55 -10.00 -15.26
CA LEU A 215 -5.75 -10.63 -15.82
C LEU A 215 -5.40 -11.79 -16.76
N TYR A 216 -4.34 -11.64 -17.56
CA TYR A 216 -3.89 -12.74 -18.40
C TYR A 216 -3.10 -13.79 -17.62
N GLY A 217 -2.24 -13.38 -16.68
CA GLY A 217 -1.49 -14.31 -15.84
C GLY A 217 -2.40 -15.26 -15.06
N ALA A 218 -3.42 -14.72 -14.39
CA ALA A 218 -4.41 -15.53 -13.67
C ALA A 218 -5.17 -16.49 -14.61
N ALA A 219 -5.52 -16.03 -15.83
CA ALA A 219 -6.12 -16.92 -16.83
C ALA A 219 -5.20 -18.10 -17.20
N LEU A 220 -3.91 -17.84 -17.37
CA LEU A 220 -2.93 -18.87 -17.71
C LEU A 220 -2.72 -19.89 -16.59
N GLU A 221 -2.71 -19.43 -15.34
CA GLU A 221 -2.60 -20.31 -14.16
C GLU A 221 -3.77 -21.29 -14.08
N GLU A 222 -4.97 -20.82 -14.45
CA GLU A 222 -6.19 -21.64 -14.59
C GLU A 222 -6.24 -22.45 -15.90
N GLY A 223 -5.19 -22.39 -16.73
CA GLY A 223 -5.11 -23.08 -18.01
C GLY A 223 -6.11 -22.58 -19.06
N GLN A 224 -6.57 -21.34 -18.92
CA GLN A 224 -7.53 -20.68 -19.82
C GLN A 224 -6.83 -19.71 -20.77
N THR A 225 -7.39 -19.59 -21.97
CA THR A 225 -7.10 -18.47 -22.87
C THR A 225 -7.86 -17.22 -22.43
N LEU A 226 -7.42 -16.04 -22.88
CA LEU A 226 -8.12 -14.79 -22.59
C LEU A 226 -9.54 -14.76 -23.18
N ASP A 227 -9.77 -15.38 -24.34
CA ASP A 227 -11.09 -15.51 -24.95
C ASP A 227 -12.03 -16.42 -24.13
N GLU A 228 -11.50 -17.51 -23.56
CA GLU A 228 -12.24 -18.39 -22.65
C GLU A 228 -12.63 -17.64 -21.37
N LEU A 229 -11.69 -16.90 -20.79
CA LEU A 229 -11.95 -16.04 -19.65
C LEU A 229 -13.02 -14.99 -19.96
N ALA A 230 -12.89 -14.27 -21.08
CA ALA A 230 -13.87 -13.27 -21.50
C ALA A 230 -15.27 -13.89 -21.70
N THR A 231 -15.33 -15.11 -22.23
CA THR A 231 -16.57 -15.87 -22.40
C THR A 231 -17.19 -16.24 -21.06
N ALA A 232 -16.40 -16.73 -20.10
CA ALA A 232 -16.86 -17.07 -18.76
C ALA A 232 -17.32 -15.82 -17.99
N PHE A 233 -16.51 -14.76 -18.00
CA PHE A 233 -16.82 -13.45 -17.41
C PHE A 233 -18.21 -12.95 -17.80
N ILE A 234 -18.58 -13.06 -19.08
CA ILE A 234 -19.90 -12.63 -19.57
C ILE A 234 -20.99 -13.66 -19.29
N ASN A 235 -20.81 -14.92 -19.69
CA ASN A 235 -21.88 -15.91 -19.70
C ASN A 235 -22.21 -16.48 -18.32
N THR A 236 -21.23 -16.49 -17.43
CA THR A 236 -21.35 -17.07 -16.08
C THR A 236 -21.66 -15.99 -15.05
N SER A 237 -20.98 -14.85 -15.13
CA SER A 237 -21.01 -13.82 -14.07
C SER A 237 -21.61 -12.48 -14.52
N GLY A 238 -22.10 -12.38 -15.76
CA GLY A 238 -22.74 -11.17 -16.26
C GLY A 238 -21.79 -9.96 -16.39
N GLY A 239 -20.48 -10.21 -16.50
CA GLY A 239 -19.42 -9.21 -16.49
C GLY A 239 -18.97 -8.80 -15.09
N GLN A 240 -18.95 -9.74 -14.15
CA GLN A 240 -18.42 -9.56 -12.79
C GLN A 240 -17.41 -10.67 -12.49
N PHE A 241 -16.61 -10.49 -11.44
CA PHE A 241 -15.79 -11.55 -10.86
C PHE A 241 -16.34 -11.94 -9.50
N TYR A 242 -16.07 -13.17 -9.06
CA TYR A 242 -16.19 -13.53 -7.66
C TYR A 242 -15.04 -12.87 -6.89
N GLY A 243 -15.23 -12.62 -5.59
CA GLY A 243 -14.15 -12.13 -4.73
C GLY A 243 -13.00 -13.12 -4.65
N GLU A 244 -13.33 -14.35 -4.25
CA GLU A 244 -12.43 -15.51 -4.13
C GLU A 244 -13.23 -16.81 -4.32
N GLU A 245 -12.53 -17.92 -4.57
CA GLU A 245 -13.09 -19.28 -4.69
C GLU A 245 -14.13 -19.39 -5.83
N SER A 246 -13.78 -18.91 -7.03
CA SER A 246 -14.70 -18.99 -8.16
C SER A 246 -15.10 -20.43 -8.49
N ILE A 247 -16.38 -20.74 -8.29
CA ILE A 247 -16.93 -22.06 -8.62
C ILE A 247 -17.13 -22.21 -10.15
N ASN A 248 -17.14 -21.12 -10.93
CA ASN A 248 -17.67 -21.15 -12.30
C ASN A 248 -16.91 -20.33 -13.38
N THR A 249 -16.04 -19.38 -13.03
CA THR A 249 -15.19 -18.64 -14.01
C THR A 249 -13.78 -19.18 -14.12
N GLY A 250 -13.32 -19.99 -13.17
CA GLY A 250 -11.91 -20.38 -13.03
C GLY A 250 -11.11 -19.25 -12.39
N VAL A 251 -11.13 -18.06 -13.00
CA VAL A 251 -10.43 -16.87 -12.47
C VAL A 251 -11.33 -16.03 -11.55
N ASP A 252 -10.82 -15.61 -10.39
CA ASP A 252 -11.45 -14.65 -9.47
C ASP A 252 -10.66 -13.33 -9.29
N LEU A 253 -11.21 -12.40 -8.50
CA LEU A 253 -10.63 -11.08 -8.33
C LEU A 253 -9.38 -11.10 -7.41
N ALA A 254 -9.37 -11.95 -6.37
CA ALA A 254 -8.23 -12.12 -5.49
C ALA A 254 -7.01 -12.65 -6.27
N GLU A 255 -7.19 -13.64 -7.13
CA GLU A 255 -6.14 -14.14 -8.03
C GLU A 255 -5.57 -13.04 -8.92
N ILE A 256 -6.42 -12.20 -9.53
CA ILE A 256 -5.96 -11.07 -10.36
C ILE A 256 -5.12 -10.09 -9.53
N TYR A 257 -5.51 -9.76 -8.29
CA TYR A 257 -4.71 -8.86 -7.45
C TYR A 257 -3.41 -9.50 -6.98
N ALA A 258 -3.41 -10.79 -6.63
CA ALA A 258 -2.21 -11.54 -6.25
C ALA A 258 -1.22 -11.63 -7.42
N THR A 259 -1.69 -11.93 -8.64
CA THR A 259 -0.84 -11.92 -9.84
C THR A 259 -0.33 -10.51 -10.15
N ALA A 260 -1.10 -9.44 -9.87
CA ALA A 260 -0.64 -8.06 -10.06
C ALA A 260 0.47 -7.69 -9.07
N GLN A 261 0.41 -8.15 -7.82
CA GLN A 261 1.50 -8.00 -6.85
C GLN A 261 2.75 -8.76 -7.31
N ALA A 262 2.61 -10.01 -7.72
CA ALA A 262 3.73 -10.79 -8.25
C ALA A 262 4.38 -10.12 -9.46
N ALA A 263 3.59 -9.47 -10.33
CA ALA A 263 4.09 -8.70 -11.46
C ALA A 263 4.84 -7.44 -11.07
N LEU A 264 4.41 -6.77 -10.00
CA LEU A 264 5.15 -5.66 -9.43
C LEU A 264 6.49 -6.15 -8.86
N THR A 265 6.49 -7.22 -8.08
CA THR A 265 7.73 -7.80 -7.51
C THR A 265 8.71 -8.21 -8.60
N GLU A 266 8.26 -8.95 -9.63
CA GLU A 266 9.12 -9.41 -10.72
C GLU A 266 9.64 -8.26 -11.61
N SER A 267 8.89 -7.15 -11.70
CA SER A 267 9.35 -5.96 -12.43
C SER A 267 10.58 -5.30 -11.81
N GLY A 268 10.79 -5.47 -10.49
CA GLY A 268 11.82 -4.77 -9.72
C GLY A 268 11.59 -3.26 -9.57
N ALA A 269 10.41 -2.74 -9.93
CA ALA A 269 10.05 -1.33 -9.73
C ALA A 269 9.71 -1.06 -8.25
N ASN A 270 10.25 0.02 -7.69
CA ASN A 270 9.87 0.45 -6.34
C ASN A 270 8.60 1.30 -6.40
N LEU A 271 7.44 0.65 -6.25
CA LEU A 271 6.13 1.28 -6.23
C LEU A 271 5.36 0.97 -4.94
N ALA A 272 5.97 1.23 -3.78
CA ALA A 272 5.37 1.01 -2.46
C ALA A 272 3.89 1.43 -2.38
N GLY A 273 3.54 2.66 -2.79
CA GLY A 273 2.14 3.12 -2.78
C GLY A 273 1.16 2.30 -3.63
N VAL A 274 1.62 1.74 -4.77
CA VAL A 274 0.81 0.83 -5.60
C VAL A 274 0.76 -0.56 -4.96
N SER A 275 1.88 -1.06 -4.43
CA SER A 275 1.97 -2.31 -3.67
C SER A 275 0.95 -2.34 -2.52
N THR A 276 0.96 -1.31 -1.67
CA THR A 276 0.04 -1.14 -0.54
C THR A 276 -1.42 -1.11 -1.01
N THR A 277 -1.71 -0.41 -2.11
CA THR A 277 -3.07 -0.34 -2.69
C THR A 277 -3.54 -1.70 -3.22
N LEU A 278 -2.67 -2.45 -3.92
CA LEU A 278 -2.97 -3.79 -4.41
C LEU A 278 -3.18 -4.78 -3.26
N SER A 279 -2.36 -4.70 -2.20
CA SER A 279 -2.49 -5.53 -0.99
C SER A 279 -3.83 -5.33 -0.31
N THR A 280 -4.22 -4.07 -0.14
CA THR A 280 -5.54 -3.78 0.45
C THR A 280 -6.68 -4.25 -0.46
N ALA A 281 -6.54 -4.10 -1.78
CA ALA A 281 -7.53 -4.57 -2.75
C ALA A 281 -7.66 -6.10 -2.80
N LEU A 282 -6.55 -6.83 -2.67
CA LEU A 282 -6.51 -8.28 -2.52
C LEU A 282 -7.29 -8.71 -1.28
N ALA A 283 -6.96 -8.14 -0.11
CA ALA A 283 -7.66 -8.44 1.15
C ALA A 283 -9.18 -8.17 1.05
N ALA A 284 -9.57 -7.07 0.41
CA ALA A 284 -10.98 -6.75 0.17
C ALA A 284 -11.67 -7.75 -0.80
N ALA A 285 -10.95 -8.28 -1.79
CA ALA A 285 -11.47 -9.32 -2.68
C ALA A 285 -11.64 -10.66 -1.97
N GLN A 286 -10.68 -11.06 -1.15
CA GLN A 286 -10.76 -12.28 -0.32
C GLN A 286 -11.93 -12.21 0.66
N GLN A 287 -12.12 -11.06 1.30
CA GLN A 287 -13.25 -10.86 2.22
C GLN A 287 -14.61 -10.90 1.51
N LEU A 288 -14.68 -10.54 0.23
CA LEU A 288 -15.90 -10.69 -0.58
C LEU A 288 -16.23 -12.18 -0.81
N GLY A 289 -15.22 -13.05 -0.87
CA GLY A 289 -15.39 -14.50 -1.00
C GLY A 289 -16.19 -14.92 -2.24
N GLU A 290 -17.12 -15.85 -2.07
CA GLU A 290 -17.97 -16.39 -3.15
C GLU A 290 -19.04 -15.38 -3.68
N GLU A 291 -19.03 -14.12 -3.26
CA GLU A 291 -19.95 -13.10 -3.76
C GLU A 291 -19.40 -12.42 -5.03
N LEU A 292 -20.32 -12.02 -5.92
CA LEU A 292 -19.95 -11.28 -7.13
C LEU A 292 -19.67 -9.81 -6.82
N THR A 293 -18.68 -9.26 -7.51
CA THR A 293 -18.45 -7.82 -7.58
C THR A 293 -19.70 -7.08 -8.05
N GLN A 294 -19.88 -5.84 -7.56
CA GLN A 294 -21.06 -5.01 -7.87
C GLN A 294 -20.73 -3.83 -8.80
N ALA A 295 -19.70 -3.96 -9.63
CA ALA A 295 -19.30 -2.90 -10.56
C ALA A 295 -20.42 -2.60 -11.56
N ALA A 296 -20.74 -1.32 -11.76
CA ALA A 296 -21.74 -0.91 -12.76
C ALA A 296 -21.11 0.08 -13.75
N PRO A 297 -21.61 0.14 -14.99
CA PRO A 297 -21.15 1.13 -15.96
C PRO A 297 -21.50 2.55 -15.50
N SER A 298 -20.74 3.54 -15.98
CA SER A 298 -21.02 4.93 -15.69
C SER A 298 -22.25 5.43 -16.45
N ASP A 299 -23.21 6.00 -15.72
CA ASP A 299 -24.42 6.61 -16.29
C ASP A 299 -24.10 7.79 -17.23
N THR A 300 -22.88 8.33 -17.13
CA THR A 300 -22.43 9.53 -17.83
C THR A 300 -21.39 9.24 -18.91
N ALA A 301 -20.96 7.98 -19.06
CA ALA A 301 -19.93 7.56 -20.02
C ALA A 301 -20.25 7.99 -21.47
N ALA A 302 -21.50 7.81 -21.90
CA ALA A 302 -21.95 8.11 -23.27
C ALA A 302 -22.39 9.57 -23.48
N LEU A 303 -22.22 10.45 -22.48
CA LEU A 303 -22.60 11.86 -22.60
C LEU A 303 -21.50 12.70 -23.25
N ALA A 304 -21.88 13.79 -23.89
CA ALA A 304 -20.93 14.80 -24.33
C ALA A 304 -20.19 15.45 -23.15
N ASN A 305 -18.94 15.89 -23.35
CA ASN A 305 -18.07 16.39 -22.29
C ASN A 305 -18.67 17.51 -21.41
N LEU A 306 -19.42 18.46 -21.98
CA LEU A 306 -20.11 19.50 -21.19
C LEU A 306 -21.19 18.89 -20.28
N ALA A 307 -21.91 17.87 -20.75
CA ALA A 307 -22.92 17.18 -19.95
C ALA A 307 -22.25 16.30 -18.88
N LYS A 308 -21.11 15.66 -19.17
CA LYS A 308 -20.25 15.00 -18.16
C LYS A 308 -19.85 16.00 -17.06
N ALA A 309 -19.37 17.19 -17.43
CA ALA A 309 -18.98 18.23 -16.48
C ALA A 309 -20.15 18.73 -15.59
N LYS A 310 -21.37 18.85 -16.13
CA LYS A 310 -22.58 19.19 -15.35
C LYS A 310 -22.99 18.06 -14.40
N ALA A 311 -22.95 16.82 -14.88
CA ALA A 311 -23.29 15.66 -14.07
C ALA A 311 -22.30 15.47 -12.92
N PHE A 312 -21.01 15.71 -13.16
CA PHE A 312 -19.95 15.74 -12.15
C PHE A 312 -20.26 16.73 -11.01
N VAL A 313 -20.66 17.98 -11.32
CA VAL A 313 -21.06 18.95 -10.30
C VAL A 313 -22.26 18.44 -9.48
N GLY A 314 -23.22 17.80 -10.16
CA GLY A 314 -24.36 17.15 -9.49
C GLY A 314 -23.95 16.00 -8.57
N GLN A 315 -22.98 15.17 -8.99
CA GLN A 315 -22.42 14.07 -8.20
C GLN A 315 -21.73 14.59 -6.94
N VAL A 316 -20.83 15.57 -7.08
CA VAL A 316 -20.14 16.20 -5.93
C VAL A 316 -21.14 16.80 -4.95
N ARG A 317 -22.17 17.51 -5.44
CA ARG A 317 -23.23 18.03 -4.58
C ARG A 317 -24.00 16.92 -3.85
N THR A 318 -24.34 15.83 -4.55
CA THR A 318 -25.11 14.72 -3.95
C THR A 318 -24.32 14.08 -2.82
N LEU A 319 -23.03 13.79 -3.06
CA LEU A 319 -22.11 13.29 -2.04
C LEU A 319 -21.96 14.28 -0.88
N GLY A 320 -21.74 15.57 -1.18
CA GLY A 320 -21.69 16.61 -0.17
C GLY A 320 -22.94 16.60 0.73
N THR A 321 -24.13 16.55 0.15
CA THR A 321 -25.37 16.53 0.94
C THR A 321 -25.57 15.25 1.75
N SER A 322 -25.13 14.08 1.28
CA SER A 322 -25.27 12.82 2.02
C SER A 322 -24.26 12.68 3.16
N PHE A 323 -23.08 13.28 3.03
CA PHE A 323 -22.08 13.35 4.11
C PHE A 323 -22.33 14.51 5.09
N ILE A 324 -23.19 15.47 4.74
CA ILE A 324 -23.52 16.63 5.60
C ILE A 324 -24.84 16.43 6.36
N THR A 325 -25.71 15.50 5.96
CA THR A 325 -26.88 15.18 6.78
C THR A 325 -26.47 14.56 8.10
N GLU A 326 -26.87 15.18 9.22
CA GLU A 326 -26.51 14.80 10.60
C GLU A 326 -26.57 13.27 10.81
N ALA A 327 -27.65 12.60 10.40
CA ALA A 327 -27.84 11.17 10.70
C ALA A 327 -26.85 10.20 10.02
N SER A 328 -26.41 10.44 8.78
CA SER A 328 -25.50 9.54 8.06
C SER A 328 -24.03 9.84 8.35
N ALA A 329 -23.73 11.13 8.53
CA ALA A 329 -22.41 11.57 8.95
C ALA A 329 -22.11 11.15 10.39
N GLU A 330 -23.08 11.30 11.30
CA GLU A 330 -22.98 10.84 12.69
C GLU A 330 -22.87 9.32 12.73
N ALA A 331 -23.69 8.56 11.98
CA ALA A 331 -23.57 7.09 11.98
C ALA A 331 -22.18 6.62 11.50
N PHE A 332 -21.67 7.18 10.41
CA PHE A 332 -20.33 6.83 9.92
C PHE A 332 -19.21 7.31 10.86
N ALA A 333 -19.34 8.51 11.44
CA ALA A 333 -18.38 9.05 12.39
C ALA A 333 -18.41 8.30 13.73
N ASP A 334 -19.57 7.84 14.18
CA ASP A 334 -19.75 7.02 15.37
C ASP A 334 -19.14 5.62 15.14
N GLU A 335 -19.29 5.05 13.94
CA GLU A 335 -18.68 3.77 13.55
C GLU A 335 -17.14 3.87 13.47
N LEU A 336 -16.61 4.94 12.86
CA LEU A 336 -15.17 5.23 12.88
C LEU A 336 -14.68 5.55 14.30
N GLY A 337 -15.49 6.26 15.10
CA GLY A 337 -15.20 6.56 16.49
C GLY A 337 -15.16 5.31 17.37
N ALA A 338 -16.02 4.33 17.09
CA ALA A 338 -16.05 3.00 17.70
C ALA A 338 -14.77 2.21 17.38
N ALA A 339 -14.35 2.17 16.11
CA ALA A 339 -13.06 1.58 15.75
C ALA A 339 -11.88 2.33 16.41
N GLY A 340 -11.92 3.66 16.42
CA GLY A 340 -10.90 4.50 17.05
C GLY A 340 -10.83 4.35 18.58
N THR A 341 -11.92 3.95 19.24
CA THR A 341 -11.91 3.66 20.69
C THR A 341 -11.20 2.33 20.99
N LEU A 342 -11.32 1.34 20.11
CA LEU A 342 -10.53 0.11 20.20
C LEU A 342 -9.05 0.38 19.94
N LEU A 343 -8.71 1.24 18.98
CA LEU A 343 -7.34 1.60 18.63
C LEU A 343 -6.75 2.72 19.53
N SER A 344 -7.11 2.71 20.81
CA SER A 344 -6.65 3.70 21.79
C SER A 344 -5.27 3.36 22.37
N ALA A 345 -4.78 4.17 23.32
CA ALA A 345 -3.51 3.87 24.02
C ALA A 345 -3.54 2.53 24.77
N ASP A 346 -4.72 2.01 25.09
CA ASP A 346 -4.84 0.69 25.70
C ASP A 346 -4.46 -0.41 24.71
N ALA A 347 -4.76 -0.26 23.41
CA ALA A 347 -4.32 -1.22 22.39
C ALA A 347 -2.79 -1.21 22.21
N GLU A 348 -2.16 -0.02 22.31
CA GLU A 348 -0.69 0.11 22.32
C GLU A 348 -0.09 -0.66 23.50
N ILE A 349 -0.68 -0.53 24.70
CA ILE A 349 -0.27 -1.28 25.89
C ILE A 349 -0.42 -2.80 25.69
N LEU A 350 -1.54 -3.26 25.12
CA LEU A 350 -1.77 -4.68 24.85
C LEU A 350 -0.75 -5.23 23.83
N ALA A 351 -0.46 -4.47 22.77
CA ALA A 351 0.54 -4.84 21.77
C ALA A 351 1.96 -4.86 22.37
N GLN A 352 2.30 -3.87 23.20
CA GLN A 352 3.59 -3.82 23.90
C GLN A 352 3.75 -5.03 24.85
N ALA A 353 2.70 -5.36 25.61
CA ALA A 353 2.70 -6.53 26.48
C ALA A 353 2.87 -7.85 25.70
N LEU A 354 2.22 -7.98 24.53
CA LEU A 354 2.43 -9.11 23.63
C LEU A 354 3.89 -9.18 23.14
N GLY A 355 4.48 -8.05 22.77
CA GLY A 355 5.88 -7.96 22.37
C GLY A 355 6.83 -8.45 23.47
N TYR A 356 6.66 -7.96 24.72
CA TYR A 356 7.45 -8.44 25.87
C TYR A 356 7.25 -9.93 26.14
N ALA A 357 6.02 -10.43 26.02
CA ALA A 357 5.72 -11.85 26.22
C ALA A 357 6.43 -12.74 25.19
N VAL A 358 6.38 -12.37 23.90
CA VAL A 358 7.07 -13.11 22.83
C VAL A 358 8.59 -13.10 23.04
N ASN A 359 9.16 -11.93 23.36
CA ASN A 359 10.60 -11.80 23.62
C ASN A 359 11.03 -12.66 24.84
N ALA A 360 10.28 -12.61 25.94
CA ALA A 360 10.57 -13.42 27.13
C ALA A 360 10.49 -14.93 26.84
N ILE A 361 9.56 -15.39 26.00
CA ILE A 361 9.48 -16.80 25.59
C ILE A 361 10.74 -17.20 24.82
N ALA A 362 11.20 -16.37 23.88
CA ALA A 362 12.41 -16.62 23.11
C ALA A 362 13.65 -16.69 24.02
N GLU A 363 13.80 -15.75 24.97
CA GLU A 363 14.92 -15.73 25.90
C GLU A 363 14.93 -16.97 26.82
N VAL A 364 13.77 -17.35 27.38
CA VAL A 364 13.67 -18.56 28.22
C VAL A 364 13.93 -19.82 27.41
N HIS A 365 13.60 -19.84 26.11
CA HIS A 365 13.98 -20.94 25.24
C HIS A 365 15.51 -21.02 25.06
N ALA A 366 16.18 -19.91 24.75
CA ALA A 366 17.64 -19.86 24.61
C ALA A 366 18.35 -20.33 25.89
N GLN A 367 17.95 -19.80 27.05
CA GLN A 367 18.52 -20.21 28.35
C GLN A 367 18.36 -21.71 28.63
N ARG A 368 17.30 -22.36 28.12
CA ARG A 368 17.10 -23.82 28.25
C ARG A 368 18.04 -24.64 27.40
N ALA A 369 18.39 -24.14 26.21
CA ALA A 369 19.35 -24.79 25.33
C ALA A 369 20.75 -24.82 25.97
N ASP A 370 21.17 -23.71 26.58
CA ASP A 370 22.50 -23.58 27.19
C ASP A 370 22.64 -24.34 28.51
N ASN A 371 21.64 -24.18 29.39
CA ASN A 371 21.74 -24.69 30.75
C ASN A 371 21.21 -26.14 30.90
N GLY A 372 20.53 -26.68 29.89
CA GLY A 372 20.04 -28.06 29.80
C GLY A 372 19.14 -28.56 30.95
N ALA A 373 18.79 -27.69 31.91
CA ALA A 373 18.31 -28.11 33.23
C ALA A 373 17.32 -27.13 33.92
N LEU A 374 16.79 -26.13 33.22
CA LEU A 374 15.74 -25.30 33.81
C LEU A 374 14.51 -26.18 34.10
N THR A 375 14.03 -26.15 35.35
CA THR A 375 12.92 -26.99 35.86
C THR A 375 11.84 -26.20 36.57
N SER A 376 11.98 -24.87 36.63
CA SER A 376 11.07 -23.94 37.26
C SER A 376 10.76 -22.78 36.31
N PRO A 377 9.63 -22.06 36.54
CA PRO A 377 9.34 -20.81 35.84
C PRO A 377 10.54 -19.85 35.89
N GLN A 378 10.70 -19.07 34.83
CA GLN A 378 11.69 -18.00 34.74
C GLN A 378 10.99 -16.65 34.72
N THR A 379 11.67 -15.64 35.25
CA THR A 379 11.22 -14.24 35.17
C THR A 379 12.24 -13.49 34.36
N ILE A 380 11.80 -12.92 33.24
CA ILE A 380 12.62 -12.06 32.39
C ILE A 380 12.30 -10.61 32.72
N ALA A 381 13.33 -9.82 32.98
CA ALA A 381 13.21 -8.41 33.31
C ALA A 381 13.66 -7.56 32.13
N PHE A 382 12.73 -6.75 31.63
CA PHE A 382 12.97 -5.65 30.70
C PHE A 382 13.02 -4.33 31.48
N GLU A 383 13.45 -3.25 30.84
CA GLU A 383 13.56 -1.94 31.49
C GLU A 383 12.24 -1.48 32.15
N MET A 384 11.11 -1.78 31.52
CA MET A 384 9.77 -1.37 31.97
C MET A 384 8.82 -2.53 32.31
N ALA A 385 9.27 -3.78 32.23
CA ALA A 385 8.39 -4.94 32.42
C ALA A 385 9.09 -6.14 33.07
N GLU A 386 8.35 -6.94 33.84
CA GLU A 386 8.78 -8.27 34.27
C GLU A 386 7.76 -9.31 33.76
N VAL A 387 8.26 -10.33 33.05
CA VAL A 387 7.43 -11.37 32.44
C VAL A 387 7.73 -12.72 33.07
N GLU A 388 6.71 -13.38 33.61
CA GLU A 388 6.83 -14.75 34.13
C GLU A 388 6.48 -15.77 33.04
N VAL A 389 7.46 -16.63 32.71
CA VAL A 389 7.32 -17.70 31.71
C VAL A 389 7.39 -19.05 32.40
N THR A 390 6.33 -19.84 32.24
CA THR A 390 6.31 -21.26 32.59
C THR A 390 6.48 -22.11 31.33
N PHE A 391 7.00 -23.32 31.48
CA PHE A 391 7.20 -24.20 30.33
C PHE A 391 7.05 -25.68 30.70
N VAL A 392 6.49 -26.45 29.79
CA VAL A 392 6.35 -27.91 29.89
C VAL A 392 6.71 -28.51 28.53
N ASN A 393 7.81 -29.26 28.46
CA ASN A 393 8.40 -29.71 27.20
C ASN A 393 8.73 -28.51 26.29
N ASP A 394 8.13 -28.41 25.11
CA ASP A 394 8.38 -27.31 24.15
C ASP A 394 7.21 -26.31 24.08
N THR A 395 6.27 -26.40 25.03
CA THR A 395 5.18 -25.44 25.20
C THR A 395 5.53 -24.47 26.32
N TYR A 396 5.43 -23.18 26.00
CA TYR A 396 5.67 -22.05 26.87
C TYR A 396 4.34 -21.39 27.20
N THR A 397 4.23 -20.84 28.40
CA THR A 397 3.03 -20.11 28.85
C THR A 397 3.45 -18.90 29.64
N VAL A 398 3.03 -17.72 29.19
CA VAL A 398 3.19 -16.46 29.92
C VAL A 398 1.94 -16.26 30.77
N THR A 399 2.15 -16.16 32.09
CA THR A 399 1.07 -16.06 33.08
C THR A 399 0.97 -14.69 33.73
N ASP A 400 1.97 -13.83 33.53
CA ASP A 400 1.98 -12.45 34.03
C ASP A 400 2.93 -11.58 33.21
N VAL A 401 2.51 -10.34 32.95
CA VAL A 401 3.33 -9.26 32.38
C VAL A 401 3.12 -8.05 33.27
N SER A 402 4.03 -7.83 34.21
CA SER A 402 3.93 -6.77 35.20
C SER A 402 4.81 -5.58 34.83
N GLY A 403 4.53 -4.40 35.40
CA GLY A 403 5.31 -3.17 35.16
C GLY A 403 4.81 -2.29 34.01
N VAL A 404 4.10 -2.86 33.03
CA VAL A 404 3.58 -2.13 31.86
C VAL A 404 2.37 -1.26 32.21
N ALA A 405 1.33 -1.83 32.83
CA ALA A 405 0.12 -1.12 33.23
C ALA A 405 -0.59 -1.78 34.42
N GLU A 406 -1.38 -1.00 35.15
CA GLU A 406 -2.22 -1.51 36.26
C GLU A 406 -3.42 -2.29 35.70
N GLY A 407 -3.64 -3.51 36.19
CA GLY A 407 -4.77 -4.35 35.76
C GLY A 407 -4.55 -5.10 34.44
N LEU A 408 -3.33 -5.12 33.92
CA LEU A 408 -2.93 -5.96 32.80
C LEU A 408 -2.89 -7.43 33.24
N GLU A 409 -3.54 -8.30 32.46
CA GLU A 409 -3.52 -9.75 32.61
C GLU A 409 -3.07 -10.39 31.29
N ALA A 410 -2.27 -11.45 31.36
CA ALA A 410 -1.81 -12.19 30.19
C ALA A 410 -1.93 -13.71 30.44
N ASP A 411 -2.51 -14.41 29.47
CA ASP A 411 -2.54 -15.88 29.40
C ASP A 411 -2.25 -16.27 27.95
N LEU A 412 -0.96 -16.31 27.63
CA LEU A 412 -0.46 -16.63 26.30
C LEU A 412 0.19 -18.00 26.32
N SER A 413 -0.14 -18.85 25.36
CA SER A 413 0.52 -20.13 25.13
C SER A 413 1.21 -20.11 23.78
N ALA A 414 2.45 -20.60 23.77
CA ALA A 414 3.21 -20.69 22.55
C ALA A 414 3.98 -22.02 22.43
N THR A 415 4.13 -22.51 21.21
CA THR A 415 4.97 -23.68 20.90
C THR A 415 6.13 -23.25 20.00
N PHE A 416 7.35 -23.58 20.41
CA PHE A 416 8.57 -23.04 19.83
C PHE A 416 9.27 -24.07 18.94
N VAL A 417 9.67 -23.65 17.74
CA VAL A 417 10.57 -24.40 16.85
C VAL A 417 11.78 -23.51 16.58
N LEU A 418 12.97 -24.00 16.95
CA LEU A 418 14.24 -23.28 16.77
C LEU A 418 15.19 -24.09 15.91
N ASP A 419 15.84 -23.41 14.97
CA ASP A 419 17.09 -23.85 14.37
C ASP A 419 18.19 -22.85 14.72
N TYR A 420 19.24 -23.32 15.39
CA TYR A 420 20.35 -22.48 15.87
C TYR A 420 21.68 -23.14 15.48
N ASP A 421 22.56 -22.34 14.87
CA ASP A 421 23.92 -22.71 14.54
C ASP A 421 24.90 -21.62 14.98
N CYS A 422 26.01 -22.00 15.60
CA CYS A 422 27.09 -21.10 15.99
C CYS A 422 28.39 -21.55 15.34
N THR A 423 29.09 -20.62 14.69
CA THR A 423 30.40 -20.86 14.10
C THR A 423 31.39 -19.80 14.58
N GLY A 424 32.56 -20.20 15.07
CA GLY A 424 33.51 -19.26 15.64
C GLY A 424 34.52 -19.89 16.58
N ASN A 425 35.52 -19.11 16.99
CA ASN A 425 36.43 -19.51 18.06
C ASN A 425 35.88 -19.17 19.46
N ALA A 426 34.85 -18.32 19.54
CA ALA A 426 34.14 -17.96 20.76
C ALA A 426 32.95 -18.89 21.10
N CYS A 427 32.37 -19.59 20.11
CA CYS A 427 31.32 -20.63 20.30
C CYS A 427 31.72 -21.84 21.19
N VAL A 428 32.92 -21.85 21.76
CA VAL A 428 33.43 -22.91 22.63
C VAL A 428 34.13 -22.24 23.82
N ASP A 429 33.46 -22.21 24.99
CA ASP A 429 33.91 -21.61 26.28
C ASP A 429 35.45 -21.45 26.38
N PRO A 430 36.00 -20.31 25.91
CA PRO A 430 37.43 -20.11 25.91
C PRO A 430 37.85 -19.37 27.19
N GLU A 431 38.90 -19.84 27.85
CA GLU A 431 39.57 -19.04 28.87
C GLU A 431 40.03 -17.71 28.24
N MET A 432 39.53 -16.57 28.73
CA MET A 432 39.91 -15.23 28.22
C MET A 432 41.43 -15.01 28.32
N LEU A 433 42.08 -14.71 27.19
CA LEU A 433 43.51 -14.46 27.06
C LEU A 433 43.75 -13.12 26.36
N SER A 434 44.46 -12.21 27.03
CA SER A 434 44.84 -10.90 26.47
C SER A 434 45.62 -11.04 25.15
N GLY A 435 45.28 -10.21 24.15
CA GLY A 435 45.90 -10.18 22.82
C GLY A 435 45.37 -11.22 21.82
N VAL A 436 44.23 -11.84 22.10
CA VAL A 436 43.50 -12.75 21.19
C VAL A 436 42.26 -12.03 20.65
N VAL A 437 42.01 -12.15 19.34
CA VAL A 437 40.74 -11.71 18.74
C VAL A 437 39.75 -12.86 18.84
N TYR A 438 38.63 -12.59 19.51
CA TYR A 438 37.50 -13.50 19.63
C TYR A 438 36.49 -13.14 18.55
N SER A 439 35.98 -14.14 17.83
CA SER A 439 34.94 -13.93 16.84
C SER A 439 33.95 -15.10 16.84
N GLU A 440 32.67 -14.77 16.82
CA GLU A 440 31.57 -15.72 16.60
C GLU A 440 30.56 -15.19 15.61
N THR A 441 29.86 -16.13 15.00
CA THR A 441 28.70 -15.87 14.15
C THR A 441 27.62 -16.86 14.54
N GLU A 442 26.48 -16.35 14.96
CA GLU A 442 25.30 -17.14 15.28
C GLU A 442 24.24 -16.94 14.20
N THR A 443 23.52 -18.00 13.86
CA THR A 443 22.37 -17.95 12.95
C THR A 443 21.20 -18.61 13.64
N THR A 444 20.09 -17.90 13.73
CA THR A 444 18.89 -18.34 14.44
C THR A 444 17.68 -18.21 13.53
N ASN A 445 16.91 -19.28 13.37
CA ASN A 445 15.56 -19.23 12.79
C ASN A 445 14.57 -19.74 13.83
N ALA A 446 13.55 -18.95 14.12
CA ALA A 446 12.56 -19.27 15.13
C ALA A 446 11.15 -19.14 14.55
N ASP A 447 10.34 -20.19 14.72
CA ASP A 447 8.90 -20.14 14.50
C ASP A 447 8.19 -20.33 15.85
N LEU A 448 7.33 -19.39 16.20
CA LEU A 448 6.54 -19.42 17.42
C LEU A 448 5.05 -19.44 17.07
N GLN A 449 4.42 -20.59 17.27
CA GLN A 449 2.95 -20.69 17.18
C GLN A 449 2.34 -20.14 18.45
N ILE A 450 1.58 -19.04 18.36
CA ILE A 450 1.04 -18.28 19.50
C ILE A 450 -0.49 -18.37 19.50
N SER A 451 -1.07 -18.49 20.70
CA SER A 451 -2.50 -18.31 20.96
C SER A 451 -2.70 -17.84 22.39
N GLY A 452 -3.84 -17.21 22.68
CA GLY A 452 -4.17 -16.80 24.04
C GLY A 452 -4.71 -15.38 24.11
N VAL A 453 -4.59 -14.75 25.28
CA VAL A 453 -5.23 -13.46 25.56
C VAL A 453 -4.29 -12.54 26.33
N VAL A 454 -4.34 -11.25 25.98
CA VAL A 454 -3.85 -10.15 26.82
C VAL A 454 -5.03 -9.21 27.09
N SER A 455 -5.25 -8.83 28.35
CA SER A 455 -6.42 -8.04 28.74
C SER A 455 -6.08 -6.91 29.69
N LEU A 456 -6.70 -5.76 29.45
CA LEU A 456 -6.89 -4.67 30.39
C LEU A 456 -8.35 -4.65 30.86
N PRO A 457 -8.72 -3.88 31.90
CA PRO A 457 -10.09 -3.83 32.40
C PRO A 457 -11.15 -3.43 31.35
N ALA A 458 -10.79 -2.58 30.38
CA ALA A 458 -11.70 -2.06 29.36
C ALA A 458 -11.50 -2.68 27.96
N LEU A 459 -10.46 -3.49 27.76
CA LEU A 459 -10.03 -3.92 26.44
C LEU A 459 -9.33 -5.28 26.50
N LYS A 460 -9.65 -6.17 25.57
CA LYS A 460 -9.08 -7.52 25.50
C LYS A 460 -8.61 -7.83 24.08
N LEU A 461 -7.36 -8.23 23.94
CA LEU A 461 -6.79 -8.77 22.71
C LEU A 461 -6.71 -10.29 22.82
N GLU A 462 -7.47 -11.00 21.99
CA GLU A 462 -7.41 -12.45 21.85
C GLU A 462 -6.67 -12.81 20.56
N ILE A 463 -5.65 -13.66 20.68
CA ILE A 463 -4.97 -14.31 19.56
C ILE A 463 -5.61 -15.69 19.43
N VAL A 464 -6.43 -15.87 18.41
CA VAL A 464 -7.12 -17.13 18.14
C VAL A 464 -6.08 -18.18 17.75
N GLU A 465 -5.23 -17.82 16.79
CA GLU A 465 -4.06 -18.56 16.34
C GLU A 465 -3.15 -17.60 15.58
N GLY A 466 -1.88 -17.94 15.48
CA GLY A 466 -0.94 -17.19 14.66
C GLY A 466 0.48 -17.72 14.80
N VAL A 467 1.35 -17.22 13.93
CA VAL A 467 2.78 -17.52 13.95
C VAL A 467 3.54 -16.21 14.05
N ALA A 468 4.51 -16.15 14.97
CA ALA A 468 5.57 -15.18 14.94
C ALA A 468 6.85 -15.90 14.48
N SER A 469 7.39 -15.49 13.34
CA SER A 469 8.62 -16.04 12.77
C SER A 469 9.71 -14.98 12.81
N GLY A 470 10.96 -15.43 12.93
CA GLY A 470 12.11 -14.56 12.86
C GLY A 470 13.34 -15.30 12.40
N SER A 471 14.18 -14.62 11.64
CA SER A 471 15.50 -15.08 11.22
C SER A 471 16.51 -14.03 11.62
N THR A 472 17.60 -14.44 12.27
CA THR A 472 18.67 -13.54 12.65
C THR A 472 20.04 -14.14 12.35
N VAL A 473 20.99 -13.28 12.02
CA VAL A 473 22.40 -13.59 12.01
C VAL A 473 23.09 -12.53 12.85
N SER A 474 23.74 -12.94 13.94
CA SER A 474 24.58 -12.07 14.75
C SER A 474 26.05 -12.44 14.57
N SER A 475 26.94 -11.48 14.69
CA SER A 475 28.37 -11.72 14.83
C SER A 475 28.97 -10.76 15.83
N LEU A 476 29.84 -11.28 16.68
CA LEU A 476 30.58 -10.53 17.68
C LEU A 476 32.07 -10.68 17.36
N THR A 477 32.81 -9.57 17.39
CA THR A 477 34.26 -9.54 17.37
C THR A 477 34.77 -8.71 18.53
N ASP A 478 35.52 -9.33 19.43
CA ASP A 478 36.08 -8.66 20.62
C ASP A 478 37.60 -8.83 20.66
N GLN A 479 38.29 -7.75 21.02
CA GLN A 479 39.74 -7.72 21.17
C GLN A 479 40.16 -6.84 22.36
N GLU A 480 40.75 -7.48 23.37
CA GLU A 480 41.40 -6.78 24.48
C GLU A 480 42.93 -6.78 24.38
N THR A 481 43.56 -5.63 24.69
CA THR A 481 45.01 -5.47 24.73
C THR A 481 45.48 -4.87 26.07
N ASP A 482 46.36 -5.58 26.78
CA ASP A 482 47.09 -5.05 27.96
C ASP A 482 48.31 -4.24 27.47
N THR A 483 48.30 -2.94 27.70
CA THR A 483 49.37 -2.01 27.28
C THR A 483 50.42 -1.79 28.39
N GLY A 484 50.18 -2.33 29.59
CA GLY A 484 51.05 -2.25 30.78
C GLY A 484 50.62 -1.15 31.78
N ASN A 485 51.21 -1.12 32.99
CA ASN A 485 50.91 -0.13 34.05
C ASN A 485 49.41 -0.02 34.47
N TYR A 486 48.64 -1.11 34.41
CA TYR A 486 47.19 -1.09 34.66
C TYR A 486 46.39 -0.30 33.60
N GLU A 487 46.95 -0.11 32.40
CA GLU A 487 46.26 0.44 31.24
C GLU A 487 45.70 -0.71 30.38
N PHE A 488 44.45 -0.57 29.97
CA PHE A 488 43.75 -1.53 29.10
C PHE A 488 43.03 -0.78 27.99
N GLU A 489 43.12 -1.31 26.77
CA GLU A 489 42.36 -0.83 25.60
C GLU A 489 41.61 -2.02 25.00
N GLY A 490 40.36 -1.82 24.62
CA GLY A 490 39.53 -2.85 24.00
C GLY A 490 38.62 -2.28 22.91
N THR A 491 38.26 -3.15 21.97
CA THR A 491 37.27 -2.87 20.94
C THR A 491 36.31 -4.04 20.83
N SER A 492 35.01 -3.76 20.90
CA SER A 492 33.93 -4.70 20.61
C SER A 492 33.17 -4.25 19.38
N GLU A 493 32.91 -5.18 18.46
CA GLU A 493 32.06 -4.95 17.28
C GLU A 493 31.00 -6.04 17.23
N GLU A 494 29.73 -5.64 17.35
CA GLU A 494 28.55 -6.48 17.21
C GLU A 494 27.82 -6.09 15.92
N ASP A 495 27.51 -7.09 15.09
CA ASP A 495 26.71 -6.94 13.88
C ASP A 495 25.54 -7.90 13.98
N PHE A 496 24.32 -7.36 13.90
CA PHE A 496 23.09 -8.11 13.89
C PHE A 496 22.36 -7.83 12.57
N THR A 497 21.86 -8.88 11.93
CA THR A 497 20.92 -8.78 10.82
C THR A 497 19.71 -9.67 11.09
N GLY A 498 18.53 -9.29 10.62
CA GLY A 498 17.38 -10.16 10.72
C GLY A 498 16.11 -9.70 10.03
N ASP A 499 15.13 -10.59 10.08
CA ASP A 499 13.77 -10.40 9.61
C ASP A 499 12.81 -10.91 10.70
N ALA A 500 11.65 -10.28 10.83
CA ALA A 500 10.59 -10.68 11.75
C ALA A 500 9.23 -10.57 11.06
N GLU A 501 8.38 -11.57 11.27
CA GLU A 501 7.03 -11.63 10.71
C GLU A 501 6.04 -12.13 11.76
N PHE A 502 4.86 -11.53 11.80
CA PHE A 502 3.73 -11.97 12.59
C PHE A 502 2.53 -12.11 11.67
N ASP A 503 1.94 -13.30 11.64
CA ASP A 503 0.67 -13.57 10.99
C ASP A 503 -0.30 -14.09 12.05
N LEU A 504 -1.19 -13.19 12.51
CA LEU A 504 -2.06 -13.44 13.66
C LEU A 504 -3.53 -13.30 13.28
N THR A 505 -4.34 -14.29 13.63
CA THR A 505 -5.80 -14.12 13.69
C THR A 505 -6.17 -13.54 15.06
N VAL A 506 -6.63 -12.30 15.06
CA VAL A 506 -6.88 -11.52 16.27
C VAL A 506 -8.36 -11.16 16.47
N ARG A 507 -8.73 -10.98 17.74
CA ARG A 507 -10.01 -10.39 18.15
C ARG A 507 -9.78 -9.39 19.27
N LEU A 508 -9.93 -8.10 18.96
CA LEU A 508 -9.85 -6.99 19.90
C LEU A 508 -11.25 -6.58 20.35
N VAL A 509 -11.51 -6.67 21.65
CA VAL A 509 -12.86 -6.58 22.21
C VAL A 509 -12.93 -5.53 23.32
N GLN A 510 -13.90 -4.64 23.21
CA GLN A 510 -14.26 -3.74 24.31
C GLN A 510 -14.91 -4.52 25.47
N LEU A 511 -14.49 -4.24 26.70
CA LEU A 511 -15.06 -4.82 27.92
C LEU A 511 -15.73 -3.76 28.79
N ASP A 512 -16.75 -4.17 29.54
CA ASP A 512 -17.29 -3.36 30.64
C ASP A 512 -16.37 -3.48 31.86
N GLU A 513 -15.74 -2.38 32.27
CA GLU A 513 -14.76 -2.34 33.37
C GLU A 513 -15.26 -2.87 34.71
N GLN A 514 -16.58 -2.91 34.95
CA GLN A 514 -17.14 -3.38 36.22
C GLN A 514 -17.40 -4.89 36.23
N THR A 515 -17.76 -5.44 35.08
CA THR A 515 -18.18 -6.84 34.94
C THR A 515 -17.11 -7.72 34.31
N GLY A 516 -16.20 -7.14 33.52
CA GLY A 516 -15.22 -7.85 32.69
C GLY A 516 -15.88 -8.62 31.53
N GLU A 517 -17.17 -8.37 31.26
CA GLU A 517 -17.91 -9.01 30.18
C GLU A 517 -18.00 -8.08 28.95
N GLU A 518 -18.24 -8.68 27.79
CA GLU A 518 -18.46 -7.95 26.54
C GLU A 518 -19.84 -7.23 26.64
N PRO A 519 -19.88 -5.89 26.58
CA PRO A 519 -21.12 -5.16 26.69
C PRO A 519 -22.01 -5.44 25.47
N ALA A 520 -23.33 -5.42 25.65
CA ALA A 520 -24.28 -5.70 24.57
C ALA A 520 -24.18 -4.70 23.39
N ASP A 521 -23.68 -3.50 23.66
CA ASP A 521 -23.37 -2.41 22.73
C ASP A 521 -21.86 -2.19 22.52
N GLY A 522 -21.04 -3.20 22.87
CA GLY A 522 -19.60 -3.17 22.69
C GLY A 522 -19.17 -3.23 21.23
N VAL A 523 -17.93 -2.81 21.02
CA VAL A 523 -17.24 -2.87 19.72
C VAL A 523 -16.28 -4.05 19.72
N VAL A 524 -16.26 -4.80 18.62
CA VAL A 524 -15.32 -5.90 18.39
C VAL A 524 -14.63 -5.67 17.05
N LEU A 525 -13.31 -5.74 17.02
CA LEU A 525 -12.51 -5.80 15.80
C LEU A 525 -11.95 -7.21 15.69
N GLN A 526 -12.17 -7.88 14.56
CA GLN A 526 -11.70 -9.25 14.36
C GLN A 526 -11.21 -9.47 12.93
N GLY A 527 -10.11 -10.18 12.77
CA GLY A 527 -9.50 -10.36 11.46
C GLY A 527 -8.10 -10.93 11.52
N GLN A 528 -7.43 -10.94 10.37
CA GLN A 528 -6.02 -11.25 10.24
C GLN A 528 -5.22 -9.95 10.42
N LEU A 529 -4.15 -10.02 11.21
CA LEU A 529 -3.20 -8.97 11.49
C LEU A 529 -1.82 -9.47 11.07
N GLY A 530 -1.25 -8.82 10.06
CA GLY A 530 0.11 -9.05 9.60
C GLY A 530 1.04 -7.95 10.09
N LEU A 531 2.23 -8.31 10.58
CA LEU A 531 3.34 -7.38 10.79
C LEU A 531 4.58 -8.00 10.18
N GLU A 532 5.29 -7.27 9.33
CA GLU A 532 6.55 -7.70 8.76
C GLU A 532 7.60 -6.61 8.97
N VAL A 533 8.80 -6.99 9.38
CA VAL A 533 9.96 -6.11 9.37
C VAL A 533 11.11 -6.90 8.74
N SER A 534 11.63 -6.40 7.63
CA SER A 534 12.69 -7.05 6.87
C SER A 534 13.93 -6.18 6.77
N GLY A 535 15.08 -6.83 6.60
CA GLY A 535 16.38 -6.17 6.46
C GLY A 535 16.77 -5.37 7.70
N LEU A 536 16.36 -5.79 8.89
CA LEU A 536 16.87 -5.23 10.14
C LEU A 536 18.38 -5.43 10.13
N HIS A 537 19.11 -4.37 10.41
CA HIS A 537 20.54 -4.44 10.60
C HIS A 537 20.98 -3.42 11.64
N THR A 538 21.61 -3.93 12.69
CA THR A 538 22.16 -3.15 13.78
C THR A 538 23.65 -3.42 13.85
N THR A 539 24.46 -2.37 13.96
CA THR A 539 25.88 -2.51 14.32
C THR A 539 26.14 -1.75 15.59
N SER A 540 26.81 -2.35 16.56
CA SER A 540 27.33 -1.65 17.73
C SER A 540 28.85 -1.76 17.72
N TYR A 541 29.53 -0.64 17.85
CA TYR A 541 30.98 -0.57 17.99
C TYR A 541 31.31 0.17 19.28
N GLU A 542 32.00 -0.50 20.20
CA GLU A 542 32.50 0.10 21.43
C GLU A 542 34.03 0.14 21.39
N GLU A 543 34.60 1.32 21.65
CA GLU A 543 36.01 1.47 21.99
C GLU A 543 36.14 2.00 23.41
N TYR A 544 36.84 1.26 24.27
CA TYR A 544 37.08 1.66 25.65
C TYR A 544 38.56 1.69 26.02
N GLU A 545 38.91 2.66 26.85
CA GLU A 545 40.23 2.83 27.43
C GLU A 545 40.10 2.99 28.95
N ASN A 546 40.93 2.24 29.67
CA ASN A 546 41.14 2.43 31.10
C ASN A 546 42.57 2.92 31.32
N ALA A 547 42.71 4.14 31.85
CA ALA A 547 44.00 4.75 32.16
C ALA A 547 44.14 4.95 33.68
N CYS A 548 44.97 4.13 34.32
CA CYS A 548 45.24 4.20 35.75
C CYS A 548 46.63 4.79 36.05
N ASP A 549 46.70 5.72 36.99
CA ASP A 549 47.93 6.14 37.64
C ASP A 549 47.96 5.75 39.14
N GLU A 550 49.00 6.17 39.89
CA GLU A 550 49.12 5.84 41.32
C GLU A 550 48.00 6.44 42.20
N THR A 551 47.17 7.34 41.66
CA THR A 551 46.22 8.16 42.41
C THR A 551 44.78 8.11 41.90
N SER A 552 44.57 7.93 40.60
CA SER A 552 43.26 7.89 39.91
C SER A 552 43.25 6.91 38.75
N CYS A 553 42.08 6.37 38.43
CA CYS A 553 41.78 5.67 37.19
C CYS A 553 40.70 6.46 36.43
N THR A 554 40.90 6.60 35.13
CA THR A 554 39.92 7.16 34.21
C THR A 554 39.46 6.05 33.29
N TRP A 555 38.15 5.87 33.19
CA TRP A 555 37.53 5.02 32.19
C TRP A 555 36.83 5.91 31.17
N GLN A 556 37.02 5.60 29.89
CA GLN A 556 36.34 6.27 28.81
C GLN A 556 35.86 5.21 27.83
N ALA A 557 34.60 5.31 27.41
CA ALA A 557 34.05 4.57 26.29
C ALA A 557 33.48 5.53 25.25
N VAL A 558 33.58 5.11 24.00
CA VAL A 558 32.86 5.68 22.86
C VAL A 558 32.09 4.52 22.24
N GLU A 559 30.79 4.70 22.11
CA GLU A 559 29.88 3.74 21.51
C GLU A 559 29.30 4.37 20.24
N ASP A 560 29.41 3.68 19.12
CA ASP A 560 28.78 4.02 17.85
C ASP A 560 27.78 2.91 17.51
N GLU A 561 26.49 3.23 17.56
CA GLU A 561 25.42 2.33 17.17
C GLU A 561 24.79 2.80 15.87
N THR A 562 24.58 1.86 14.94
CA THR A 562 23.77 2.10 13.76
C THR A 562 22.60 1.15 13.74
N PHE A 563 21.44 1.65 13.37
CA PHE A 563 20.22 0.87 13.19
C PHE A 563 19.60 1.20 11.83
N THR A 564 19.29 0.16 11.07
CA THR A 564 18.62 0.23 9.79
C THR A 564 17.56 -0.85 9.69
N PHE A 565 16.54 -0.62 8.88
CA PHE A 565 15.63 -1.64 8.42
C PHE A 565 15.31 -1.39 6.95
N GLY A 566 14.96 -2.45 6.22
CA GLY A 566 14.52 -2.34 4.85
C GLY A 566 13.07 -1.86 4.80
N ILE A 567 12.15 -2.80 5.03
CA ILE A 567 10.70 -2.55 4.96
C ILE A 567 10.07 -2.92 6.29
N ALA A 568 9.15 -2.08 6.78
CA ALA A 568 8.23 -2.43 7.85
C ALA A 568 6.79 -2.32 7.33
N ALA A 569 6.05 -3.42 7.34
CA ALA A 569 4.68 -3.49 6.87
C ALA A 569 3.71 -3.90 7.99
N LEU A 570 2.54 -3.29 8.01
CA LEU A 570 1.43 -3.62 8.91
C LEU A 570 0.18 -3.80 8.06
N THR A 571 -0.46 -4.95 8.13
CA THR A 571 -1.69 -5.26 7.40
C THR A 571 -2.78 -5.72 8.34
N PHE A 572 -4.02 -5.40 8.00
CA PHE A 572 -5.18 -5.94 8.68
C PHE A 572 -6.29 -6.20 7.67
N SER A 573 -6.93 -7.37 7.76
CA SER A 573 -8.13 -7.71 7.00
C SER A 573 -9.17 -8.31 7.93
N GLY A 574 -10.33 -7.65 8.05
CA GLY A 574 -11.33 -8.09 8.99
C GLY A 574 -12.59 -7.26 9.06
N MET A 575 -13.31 -7.43 10.16
CA MET A 575 -14.58 -6.76 10.44
C MET A 575 -14.48 -5.96 11.73
N VAL A 576 -15.12 -4.78 11.74
CA VAL A 576 -15.50 -4.06 12.96
C VAL A 576 -17.00 -4.28 13.19
N GLU A 577 -17.33 -4.95 14.27
CA GLU A 577 -18.70 -5.26 14.67
C GLU A 577 -19.13 -4.36 15.82
N THR A 578 -20.34 -3.83 15.73
CA THR A 578 -21.05 -3.11 16.77
C THR A 578 -22.41 -3.78 16.99
N ALA A 579 -23.17 -3.37 18.01
CA ALA A 579 -24.51 -3.92 18.26
C ALA A 579 -25.47 -3.90 17.05
N ASN A 580 -25.31 -2.95 16.14
CA ASN A 580 -26.27 -2.70 15.07
C ASN A 580 -25.69 -2.83 13.66
N ASN A 581 -24.37 -2.89 13.52
CA ASN A 581 -23.72 -2.86 12.21
C ASN A 581 -22.39 -3.63 12.22
N ALA A 582 -22.01 -4.12 11.05
CA ALA A 582 -20.73 -4.77 10.83
C ALA A 582 -20.07 -4.14 9.60
N LEU A 583 -18.81 -3.76 9.75
CA LEU A 583 -18.06 -3.01 8.76
C LEU A 583 -16.86 -3.82 8.29
N SER A 584 -16.73 -4.02 6.99
CA SER A 584 -15.50 -4.56 6.41
C SER A 584 -14.41 -3.49 6.43
N LEU A 585 -13.25 -3.86 6.98
CA LEU A 585 -12.08 -3.00 7.15
C LEU A 585 -10.85 -3.74 6.65
N ASN A 586 -10.18 -3.17 5.66
CA ASN A 586 -8.90 -3.67 5.16
C ASN A 586 -7.89 -2.52 5.21
N PHE A 587 -6.74 -2.75 5.82
CA PHE A 587 -5.71 -1.76 6.04
C PHE A 587 -4.36 -2.34 5.65
N ALA A 588 -3.54 -1.53 5.01
CA ALA A 588 -2.13 -1.80 4.79
C ALA A 588 -1.34 -0.51 5.01
N PHE A 589 -0.23 -0.63 5.71
CA PHE A 589 0.79 0.38 5.88
C PHE A 589 2.14 -0.24 5.56
N GLU A 590 3.00 0.52 4.89
CA GLU A 590 4.34 0.13 4.53
C GLU A 590 5.26 1.32 4.75
N ALA A 591 6.33 1.12 5.49
CA ALA A 591 7.42 2.05 5.66
C ALA A 591 8.68 1.47 5.01
N ASP A 592 9.30 2.22 4.12
CA ASP A 592 10.57 1.88 3.49
C ASP A 592 11.64 2.79 4.07
N ALA A 593 12.58 2.21 4.81
CA ALA A 593 13.72 2.91 5.40
C ALA A 593 15.03 2.62 4.67
N ASN A 594 14.99 1.98 3.48
CA ASN A 594 16.18 1.76 2.68
C ASN A 594 16.88 3.09 2.36
N GLY A 595 18.09 3.26 2.90
CA GLY A 595 18.90 4.47 2.73
C GLY A 595 18.81 5.47 3.88
N TYR A 596 17.93 5.25 4.86
CA TYR A 596 17.97 5.93 6.15
C TYR A 596 18.77 5.09 7.17
N VAL A 597 19.68 5.74 7.89
CA VAL A 597 20.47 5.13 8.95
C VAL A 597 20.27 5.95 10.20
N LEU A 598 19.73 5.32 11.23
CA LEU A 598 19.75 5.87 12.58
C LEU A 598 21.15 5.62 13.12
N GLU A 599 21.91 6.70 13.31
CA GLU A 599 23.24 6.65 13.92
C GLU A 599 23.12 7.31 15.28
N GLU A 600 23.49 6.58 16.31
CA GLU A 600 23.64 7.08 17.66
C GLU A 600 25.12 7.00 18.04
N THR A 601 25.72 8.14 18.36
CA THR A 601 27.07 8.17 18.96
C THR A 601 26.95 8.64 20.40
N SER A 602 27.45 7.82 21.30
CA SER A 602 27.52 8.08 22.73
C SER A 602 28.98 8.13 23.18
N SER A 603 29.27 8.96 24.19
CA SER A 603 30.55 8.86 24.89
C SER A 603 30.36 9.11 26.36
N VAL A 604 30.94 8.23 27.17
CA VAL A 604 30.93 8.33 28.62
C VAL A 604 32.37 8.38 29.11
N SER A 605 32.64 9.30 30.03
CA SER A 605 33.91 9.36 30.76
C SER A 605 33.65 9.42 32.25
N GLU A 606 34.28 8.49 32.96
CA GLU A 606 34.21 8.37 34.41
C GLU A 606 35.60 8.43 35.03
N THR A 607 35.74 9.15 36.14
CA THR A 607 37.00 9.23 36.88
C THR A 607 36.84 8.77 38.31
N TRP A 608 37.61 7.74 38.69
CA TRP A 608 37.56 7.10 39.99
C TRP A 608 38.91 7.31 40.71
N CYS A 609 38.87 7.81 41.96
CA CYS A 609 40.09 7.98 42.76
C CYS A 609 40.19 6.90 43.85
N SER A 610 41.42 6.51 44.18
CA SER A 610 41.67 5.63 45.33
C SER A 610 41.15 6.23 46.64
N GLU A 611 40.74 5.39 47.62
CA GLU A 611 40.22 5.81 48.94
C GLU A 611 41.14 6.80 49.69
N ALA A 612 42.43 6.87 49.32
CA ALA A 612 43.43 7.75 49.93
C ALA A 612 43.40 9.21 49.45
N HIS A 613 42.78 9.53 48.30
CA HIS A 613 42.94 10.83 47.64
C HIS A 613 41.67 11.70 47.48
N MET A 614 40.48 11.20 47.84
CA MET A 614 39.23 11.98 47.98
C MET A 614 38.98 13.06 46.88
N CYS A 615 39.24 12.75 45.61
CA CYS A 615 38.73 13.57 44.51
C CYS A 615 37.22 13.28 44.36
N GLY A 616 36.40 14.30 44.08
CA GLY A 616 35.01 14.07 43.70
C GLY A 616 35.00 13.47 42.30
N GLY A 617 34.44 12.27 42.12
CA GLY A 617 34.18 11.71 40.80
C GLY A 617 33.38 12.70 39.96
N SER A 618 33.65 12.71 38.66
CA SER A 618 32.91 13.48 37.69
C SER A 618 32.56 12.58 36.53
N ASP A 619 31.27 12.53 36.22
CA ASP A 619 30.75 11.83 35.07
C ASP A 619 30.38 12.90 34.04
N SER A 620 30.83 12.69 32.81
CA SER A 620 30.41 13.53 31.69
C SER A 620 30.19 12.66 30.48
N GLY A 621 29.08 12.88 29.79
CA GLY A 621 28.81 12.23 28.53
C GLY A 621 27.99 13.12 27.60
N TRP A 622 27.91 12.69 26.35
CA TRP A 622 27.06 13.28 25.32
C TRP A 622 26.51 12.15 24.45
N GLU A 623 25.37 12.43 23.84
CA GLU A 623 24.65 11.53 22.95
C GLU A 623 24.23 12.37 21.75
N GLN A 624 24.40 11.82 20.56
CA GLN A 624 23.97 12.44 19.31
C GLN A 624 23.25 11.40 18.48
N ILE A 625 21.99 11.68 18.13
CA ILE A 625 21.17 10.86 17.26
C ILE A 625 21.06 11.54 15.89
N SER A 626 21.15 10.77 14.81
CA SER A 626 20.94 11.28 13.44
C SER A 626 19.47 11.67 13.21
N GLU A 627 19.27 12.76 12.46
CA GLU A 627 17.94 13.20 12.02
C GLU A 627 17.71 12.84 10.54
N GLU A 628 16.45 12.66 10.15
CA GLU A 628 16.10 12.51 8.74
C GLU A 628 16.55 13.73 7.93
N THR A 629 17.00 13.49 6.70
CA THR A 629 17.40 14.52 5.74
C THR A 629 16.62 14.38 4.45
N ALA A 630 16.67 15.40 3.58
CA ALA A 630 15.98 15.35 2.29
C ALA A 630 16.48 14.22 1.36
N GLY A 631 17.64 13.62 1.64
CA GLY A 631 18.18 12.48 0.90
C GLY A 631 18.14 11.15 1.67
N GLN A 632 17.74 11.15 2.93
CA GLN A 632 17.69 9.97 3.81
C GLN A 632 16.53 10.15 4.79
N PHE A 633 15.38 9.56 4.48
CA PHE A 633 14.17 9.65 5.28
C PHE A 633 13.37 8.38 5.07
N ILE A 634 12.47 8.08 6.00
CA ILE A 634 11.59 6.92 5.90
C ILE A 634 10.42 7.30 4.99
N GLU A 635 10.31 6.62 3.85
CA GLU A 635 9.15 6.67 2.99
C GLU A 635 8.01 5.89 3.63
N GLY A 636 6.78 6.36 3.48
CA GLY A 636 5.62 5.75 4.14
C GLY A 636 4.40 5.77 3.24
N ASN A 637 3.71 4.65 3.14
CA ASN A 637 2.51 4.48 2.33
C ASN A 637 1.44 3.82 3.18
N PHE A 638 0.19 4.25 3.03
CA PHE A 638 -0.95 3.56 3.63
C PHE A 638 -2.11 3.48 2.66
N SER A 639 -2.93 2.45 2.85
CA SER A 639 -4.20 2.26 2.19
C SER A 639 -5.20 1.66 3.18
N LEU A 640 -6.41 2.20 3.21
CA LEU A 640 -7.51 1.77 4.05
C LEU A 640 -8.75 1.66 3.18
N ILE A 641 -9.33 0.47 3.06
CA ILE A 641 -10.62 0.22 2.41
C ILE A 641 -11.66 -0.06 3.48
N VAL A 642 -12.77 0.65 3.36
CA VAL A 642 -13.95 0.50 4.20
C VAL A 642 -15.17 0.34 3.31
N THR A 643 -15.99 -0.67 3.60
CA THR A 643 -17.26 -0.90 2.89
C THR A 643 -18.44 -0.55 3.80
N VAL A 644 -19.20 0.48 3.41
CA VAL A 644 -20.32 1.06 4.18
C VAL A 644 -21.59 1.21 3.37
N ALA A 645 -22.74 1.18 4.05
CA ALA A 645 -23.99 1.69 3.49
C ALA A 645 -24.03 3.22 3.60
N LEU A 646 -24.12 3.92 2.48
CA LEU A 646 -24.30 5.38 2.46
C LEU A 646 -25.76 5.72 2.23
N ALA A 647 -26.44 6.14 3.31
CA ALA A 647 -27.86 6.46 3.27
C ALA A 647 -28.20 7.47 2.16
N GLY A 648 -29.12 7.10 1.28
CA GLY A 648 -29.52 7.93 0.13
C GLY A 648 -28.59 7.87 -1.09
N ILE A 649 -27.49 7.11 -1.03
CA ILE A 649 -26.60 6.83 -2.16
C ILE A 649 -26.74 5.37 -2.61
N ALA A 650 -26.29 4.44 -1.76
CA ALA A 650 -26.26 3.02 -2.06
C ALA A 650 -26.20 2.21 -0.77
N GLU A 651 -26.76 1.00 -0.81
CA GLU A 651 -26.71 0.03 0.30
C GLU A 651 -25.28 -0.47 0.54
N GLU A 652 -24.38 -0.29 -0.44
CA GLU A 652 -22.98 -0.63 -0.34
C GLU A 652 -22.15 0.39 -1.12
N SER A 653 -21.14 0.96 -0.47
CA SER A 653 -20.20 1.94 -1.00
C SER A 653 -18.83 1.64 -0.44
N ARG A 654 -17.82 1.63 -1.30
CA ARG A 654 -16.42 1.41 -0.93
C ARG A 654 -15.73 2.76 -0.84
N ILE A 655 -15.19 3.07 0.34
CA ILE A 655 -14.36 4.24 0.62
C ILE A 655 -12.93 3.73 0.80
N GLU A 656 -12.02 4.22 -0.03
CA GLU A 656 -10.60 3.90 0.01
C GLU A 656 -9.80 5.16 0.30
N LEU A 657 -9.08 5.18 1.42
CA LEU A 657 -8.19 6.27 1.81
C LEU A 657 -6.77 5.80 1.55
N THR A 658 -6.00 6.58 0.81
CA THR A 658 -4.58 6.31 0.60
C THR A 658 -3.75 7.52 0.96
N GLY A 659 -2.53 7.29 1.41
CA GLY A 659 -1.56 8.36 1.58
C GLY A 659 -0.15 7.87 1.36
N ALA A 660 0.70 8.80 0.95
CA ALA A 660 2.10 8.54 0.72
C ALA A 660 2.93 9.73 1.21
N ARG A 661 4.08 9.44 1.81
CA ARG A 661 5.17 10.36 2.08
C ARG A 661 6.30 10.01 1.13
N SER A 662 6.45 10.80 0.07
CA SER A 662 7.43 10.56 -0.99
C SER A 662 8.66 11.48 -0.90
N ALA A 663 8.69 12.38 0.09
CA ALA A 663 9.83 13.21 0.43
C ALA A 663 9.75 13.62 1.90
N LEU A 664 10.88 14.02 2.50
CA LEU A 664 10.94 14.57 3.86
C LEU A 664 9.85 15.63 4.13
N THR A 665 9.59 16.51 3.15
CA THR A 665 8.64 17.63 3.26
C THR A 665 7.43 17.53 2.32
N ALA A 666 7.21 16.39 1.67
CA ALA A 666 6.10 16.22 0.73
C ALA A 666 5.38 14.89 0.91
N GLY A 667 4.06 14.94 0.76
CA GLY A 667 3.23 13.76 0.68
C GLY A 667 1.99 14.01 -0.15
N ASN A 668 1.12 13.01 -0.21
CA ASN A 668 -0.19 13.10 -0.80
C ASN A 668 -1.18 12.26 -0.02
N VAL A 669 -2.43 12.70 0.01
CA VAL A 669 -3.55 11.91 0.47
C VAL A 669 -4.59 11.85 -0.63
N ALA A 670 -5.26 10.72 -0.77
CA ALA A 670 -6.40 10.57 -1.64
C ALA A 670 -7.53 9.81 -0.95
N VAL A 671 -8.77 10.18 -1.28
CA VAL A 671 -9.98 9.49 -0.86
C VAL A 671 -10.75 9.12 -2.12
N ASN A 672 -10.92 7.82 -2.36
CA ASN A 672 -11.69 7.26 -3.45
C ASN A 672 -13.02 6.72 -2.90
N ILE A 673 -14.13 7.34 -3.31
CA ILE A 673 -15.47 6.91 -2.95
C ILE A 673 -16.10 6.27 -4.19
N SER A 674 -16.48 5.00 -4.08
CA SER A 674 -17.04 4.22 -5.18
C SER A 674 -18.33 3.53 -4.77
N TYR A 675 -19.31 3.55 -5.67
CA TYR A 675 -20.62 2.94 -5.53
C TYR A 675 -21.16 2.62 -6.93
N PRO A 676 -22.24 1.83 -7.08
CA PRO A 676 -22.67 1.35 -8.40
C PRO A 676 -22.77 2.46 -9.46
N GLY A 677 -21.91 2.37 -10.48
CA GLY A 677 -21.87 3.27 -11.63
C GLY A 677 -21.16 4.61 -11.41
N LYS A 678 -20.61 4.89 -10.23
CA LYS A 678 -19.95 6.17 -9.93
C LYS A 678 -18.73 6.00 -9.03
N SER A 679 -17.68 6.75 -9.33
CA SER A 679 -16.53 6.91 -8.44
C SER A 679 -16.09 8.36 -8.40
N LEU A 680 -15.53 8.77 -7.27
CA LEU A 680 -14.95 10.09 -7.06
C LEU A 680 -13.63 9.92 -6.30
N VAL A 681 -12.54 10.35 -6.90
CA VAL A 681 -11.21 10.43 -6.28
C VAL A 681 -10.94 11.88 -5.91
N ILE A 682 -10.76 12.14 -4.63
CA ILE A 682 -10.39 13.44 -4.07
C ILE A 682 -8.94 13.32 -3.62
N SER A 683 -8.02 14.07 -4.23
CA SER A 683 -6.60 14.03 -3.88
C SER A 683 -6.08 15.41 -3.48
N ALA A 684 -5.19 15.43 -2.49
CA ALA A 684 -4.54 16.64 -2.00
C ALA A 684 -3.04 16.39 -1.85
N PRO A 685 -2.17 17.16 -2.53
CA PRO A 685 -0.76 17.20 -2.17
C PRO A 685 -0.60 17.86 -0.79
N LEU A 686 0.29 17.29 0.00
CA LEU A 686 0.63 17.73 1.34
C LEU A 686 2.06 18.30 1.35
N THR A 687 2.25 19.36 2.12
CA THR A 687 3.57 19.88 2.48
C THR A 687 3.74 19.65 3.98
N LEU A 688 4.78 18.88 4.33
CA LEU A 688 5.08 18.45 5.68
C LEU A 688 6.19 19.34 6.25
N ASN A 689 6.04 19.76 7.50
CA ASN A 689 7.03 20.53 8.24
C ASN A 689 7.54 19.70 9.43
N PRO A 690 8.58 18.86 9.23
CA PRO A 690 9.11 17.99 10.29
C PRO A 690 9.76 18.77 11.44
N SER A 691 10.05 20.06 11.25
CA SER A 691 10.63 20.94 12.27
C SER A 691 9.64 21.99 12.81
N ALA A 692 8.33 21.75 12.64
CA ALA A 692 7.29 22.61 13.19
C ALA A 692 7.43 22.71 14.72
N GLU A 693 7.52 23.94 15.24
CA GLU A 693 7.47 24.18 16.68
C GLU A 693 6.01 24.12 17.20
N GLU A 694 5.82 23.97 18.51
CA GLU A 694 4.49 23.93 19.14
C GLU A 694 3.64 25.16 18.73
N GLY A 695 2.59 24.92 17.95
CA GLY A 695 1.68 25.95 17.43
C GLY A 695 1.87 26.33 15.96
N GLU A 696 2.82 25.72 15.25
CA GLU A 696 2.92 25.77 13.78
C GLU A 696 2.11 24.64 13.12
N GLU A 697 1.71 24.83 11.86
CA GLU A 697 1.05 23.78 11.08
C GLU A 697 2.10 22.76 10.60
N GLU A 698 2.03 21.55 11.12
CA GLU A 698 2.87 20.41 10.70
C GLU A 698 2.56 19.97 9.26
N VAL A 699 1.32 20.17 8.80
CA VAL A 699 0.85 19.74 7.48
C VAL A 699 0.01 20.84 6.83
N THR A 700 0.37 21.21 5.60
CA THR A 700 -0.38 22.16 4.77
C THR A 700 -0.70 21.56 3.40
N THR A 701 -1.62 22.17 2.65
CA THR A 701 -1.97 21.74 1.28
C THR A 701 -2.06 22.92 0.31
N SER A 702 -1.66 22.70 -0.95
CA SER A 702 -1.71 23.72 -2.01
C SER A 702 -3.01 23.73 -2.82
N GLY A 703 -3.91 22.78 -2.58
CA GLY A 703 -5.19 22.65 -3.27
C GLY A 703 -5.70 21.21 -3.29
N VAL A 704 -6.91 21.02 -3.83
CA VAL A 704 -7.55 19.71 -3.93
C VAL A 704 -7.92 19.44 -5.38
N THR A 705 -7.66 18.22 -5.84
CA THR A 705 -8.12 17.73 -7.14
C THR A 705 -9.23 16.72 -6.93
N ILE A 706 -10.33 16.86 -7.67
CA ILE A 706 -11.46 15.93 -7.63
C ILE A 706 -11.65 15.36 -9.03
N THR A 707 -11.55 14.06 -9.17
CA THR A 707 -11.67 13.34 -10.44
C THR A 707 -12.79 12.32 -10.34
N ASN A 708 -13.64 12.18 -11.36
CA ASN A 708 -14.59 11.07 -11.44
C ASN A 708 -14.15 10.00 -12.44
N GLN A 709 -14.88 8.88 -12.47
CA GLN A 709 -14.59 7.74 -13.34
C GLN A 709 -14.55 8.08 -14.83
N ASP A 710 -15.28 9.11 -15.28
CA ASP A 710 -15.30 9.53 -16.69
C ASP A 710 -14.17 10.50 -17.07
N GLY A 711 -13.20 10.71 -16.17
CA GLY A 711 -12.07 11.62 -16.41
C GLY A 711 -12.44 13.10 -16.35
N VAL A 712 -13.56 13.46 -15.72
CA VAL A 712 -13.87 14.86 -15.38
C VAL A 712 -13.03 15.24 -14.17
N VAL A 713 -12.23 16.31 -14.30
CA VAL A 713 -11.29 16.77 -13.26
C VAL A 713 -11.64 18.19 -12.82
N ALA A 714 -11.89 18.39 -11.54
CA ALA A 714 -11.95 19.71 -10.91
C ALA A 714 -10.67 19.96 -10.10
N VAL A 715 -9.99 21.07 -10.38
CA VAL A 715 -8.83 21.51 -9.59
C VAL A 715 -9.26 22.73 -8.79
N LEU A 716 -9.22 22.59 -7.47
CA LEU A 716 -9.64 23.58 -6.48
C LEU A 716 -8.44 24.14 -5.74
N GLN A 717 -8.44 25.44 -5.55
CA GLN A 717 -7.41 26.18 -4.82
C GLN A 717 -8.09 27.21 -3.92
N VAL A 718 -7.42 27.57 -2.84
CA VAL A 718 -7.85 28.63 -1.93
C VAL A 718 -6.93 29.81 -2.10
N ASP A 719 -7.50 31.00 -2.29
CA ASP A 719 -6.71 32.22 -2.46
C ASP A 719 -6.28 32.82 -1.11
N ALA A 720 -5.54 33.93 -1.15
CA ALA A 720 -5.05 34.60 0.05
C ALA A 720 -6.17 35.20 0.93
N SER A 721 -7.40 35.30 0.42
CA SER A 721 -8.58 35.75 1.16
C SER A 721 -9.33 34.59 1.82
N GLY A 722 -8.95 33.34 1.52
CA GLY A 722 -9.70 32.15 1.91
C GLY A 722 -10.78 31.74 0.91
N ASP A 723 -10.86 32.40 -0.25
CA ASP A 723 -11.90 32.15 -1.25
C ASP A 723 -11.51 30.96 -2.15
N LEU A 724 -12.44 30.02 -2.35
CA LEU A 724 -12.26 28.87 -3.26
C LEU A 724 -12.36 29.30 -4.73
N PHE A 725 -11.43 28.84 -5.55
CA PHE A 725 -11.47 29.01 -6.99
C PHE A 725 -10.94 27.77 -7.72
N GLY A 726 -11.32 27.60 -8.98
CA GLY A 726 -10.93 26.41 -9.72
C GLY A 726 -11.49 26.30 -11.12
N ASN A 727 -11.16 25.20 -11.81
CA ASN A 727 -11.70 24.85 -13.13
C ASN A 727 -12.13 23.40 -13.18
N ILE A 728 -13.18 23.11 -13.94
CA ILE A 728 -13.63 21.75 -14.29
C ILE A 728 -13.24 21.46 -15.73
N LYS A 729 -12.54 20.35 -15.95
CA LYS A 729 -11.98 19.93 -17.24
C LYS A 729 -12.43 18.53 -17.62
N VAL A 730 -12.44 18.25 -18.92
CA VAL A 730 -12.48 16.89 -19.47
C VAL A 730 -11.34 16.81 -20.49
N GLY A 731 -10.37 15.92 -20.24
CA GLY A 731 -9.07 15.98 -20.91
C GLY A 731 -8.38 17.35 -20.67
N SER A 732 -7.92 17.99 -21.73
CA SER A 732 -7.25 19.30 -21.66
C SER A 732 -8.22 20.50 -21.71
N ALA A 733 -9.50 20.28 -22.02
CA ALA A 733 -10.47 21.35 -22.25
C ALA A 733 -11.22 21.75 -20.96
N VAL A 734 -11.34 23.06 -20.71
CA VAL A 734 -12.09 23.62 -19.58
C VAL A 734 -13.57 23.77 -19.95
N TYR A 735 -14.47 23.24 -19.12
CA TYR A 735 -15.92 23.29 -19.32
C TYR A 735 -16.66 24.11 -18.26
N ALA A 736 -16.04 24.35 -17.10
CA ALA A 736 -16.59 25.27 -16.09
C ALA A 736 -15.49 25.93 -15.25
N THR A 737 -15.84 27.06 -14.64
CA THR A 737 -15.00 27.80 -13.68
C THR A 737 -15.71 27.88 -12.34
N ILE A 738 -14.98 27.69 -11.25
CA ILE A 738 -15.44 27.73 -9.86
C ILE A 738 -14.92 29.00 -9.21
N THR A 739 -15.78 29.74 -8.51
CA THR A 739 -15.43 30.97 -7.78
C THR A 739 -16.28 31.12 -6.52
N GLU A 740 -15.70 31.58 -5.43
CA GLU A 740 -16.41 31.78 -4.16
C GLU A 740 -16.03 33.10 -3.46
N PRO A 741 -16.63 34.26 -3.81
CA PRO A 741 -16.51 35.44 -2.97
C PRO A 741 -17.58 35.53 -1.85
N ASN A 742 -18.57 34.61 -1.80
CA ASN A 742 -19.65 34.54 -0.79
C ASN A 742 -20.37 33.17 -0.76
N LEU A 743 -20.49 32.51 -1.92
CA LEU A 743 -21.11 31.19 -2.13
C LEU A 743 -20.41 30.54 -3.33
N ILE A 744 -20.18 29.23 -3.28
CA ILE A 744 -19.52 28.50 -4.37
C ILE A 744 -20.38 28.60 -5.64
N LYS A 745 -19.87 29.27 -6.66
CA LYS A 745 -20.52 29.42 -7.97
C LYS A 745 -19.74 28.68 -9.04
N VAL A 746 -20.42 27.79 -9.76
CA VAL A 746 -19.90 27.10 -10.94
C VAL A 746 -20.50 27.74 -12.20
N THR A 747 -19.66 28.28 -13.07
CA THR A 747 -20.09 28.90 -14.35
C THR A 747 -19.60 28.05 -15.52
N TYR A 748 -20.51 27.56 -16.35
CA TYR A 748 -20.21 26.70 -17.48
C TYR A 748 -19.90 27.50 -18.76
N VAL A 749 -19.18 26.89 -19.70
CA VAL A 749 -18.80 27.51 -20.99
C VAL A 749 -19.99 27.90 -21.89
N ASP A 750 -21.17 27.34 -21.64
CA ASP A 750 -22.42 27.71 -22.34
C ASP A 750 -23.12 28.95 -21.72
N GLY A 751 -22.52 29.55 -20.68
CA GLY A 751 -23.04 30.70 -19.96
C GLY A 751 -24.07 30.38 -18.87
N THR A 752 -24.43 29.10 -18.70
CA THR A 752 -25.24 28.67 -17.55
C THR A 752 -24.39 28.66 -16.28
N PHE A 753 -25.03 28.72 -15.10
CA PHE A 753 -24.33 28.61 -13.83
C PHE A 753 -25.19 27.90 -12.79
N GLU A 754 -24.54 27.32 -11.80
CA GLU A 754 -25.15 26.75 -10.60
C GLU A 754 -24.45 27.31 -9.36
N SER A 755 -25.16 27.34 -8.24
CA SER A 755 -24.59 27.64 -6.94
C SER A 755 -24.65 26.40 -6.06
N ILE A 756 -23.54 26.07 -5.42
CA ILE A 756 -23.43 24.98 -4.45
C ILE A 756 -23.55 25.62 -3.06
N GLN A 757 -24.47 25.10 -2.25
CA GLN A 757 -24.70 25.52 -0.87
C GLN A 757 -24.09 24.51 0.08
#